data_AF-A0A918NZT5-F1
#
_entry.id   AF-A0A918NZT5-F1
#
_cell.length_a   1.000
_cell.length_b   1.000
_cell.length_c   1.000
_cell.angle_alpha   90.00
_cell.angle_beta   90.00
_cell.angle_gamma   90.00
#
_symmetry.space_group_name_H-M   'P 1'
#
loop_
_entity.id
_entity.type
_entity.pdbx_description
1 polymer ?
#
loop_
_entity_poly.entity_id
_entity_poly.type
_entity_poly.pdbx_seq_one_letter_code
_entity_poly.pdbx_strand_id
1 'polypeptide(L)'
;MRGNVEGQVVVGTRNVVQTVVVNADRGSSVTVRPEGPPRVRRRDRPAGPALPRHAPALLGRERELARLHGWLADGHPVFVYGPPGVGKSSLLRRVATDRAAASDGGEVVHLPAAGLPVEDIVQDLFHACFETEDYKPGRDRMRRLMGSVQALLVVDDFHGGPDDLAALVDAAPGCQVLVAGDEPVAWDGAKALRLEGLSEADALALLALEAGRPLRRDEADAAGELVAAVRGHPLTLVQAAGAVAAAERVSGTGCPSDAGTGFAADEPARAVGLAGRLSDEAGRLLRLVRAFDPLPLSSSLLAVLAGEPVGAAVVELEALALLGRDGAGCRAPGRFAGLVAERSGAVRGAAGFAVRLTEWMCAGASRHEVAVESAVICHVLTEASLAGEHPAARDLARAAAPLLARTLRWGAWRKVLELGLEAARSLESVEDVEYFTHEEQVRRRTLGIAAGAVAGTAAGLAAVVGQNAAHGGAAAPGATHSGAAAVTHPVVIGIGVAAVVAGGVFMVGLAGGSGGQPEAGAAPASGTGVRIPSASDAGSGPSVSEAGPGPSGFRPPKSGESDALTDGPRLRRPPSRNTDEEHRTCKAVVMPTETFGAVAAEQAERHRMEFAVAPGCGDADTLAVDDRTNWKAESASCPAADTSGTCTFDVVFTPRTPGLTYSARVTMLDASRHESMTLKVTGTSPQVPPGAPTEVDAYGDETTSVFISWGYVPGRPTEIEISNGETSTRVAAGLNTYTWRGLQPGTHMCFRVRAVNSAGPSDWAPLDPPHMVCATTAANGG
;
A
#
# COMPACT_ATOMS: atom_id res chain seq x y z
N MET A 1 16.18 21.75 0.16
CA MET A 1 16.43 20.43 -0.45
C MET A 1 17.21 20.62 -1.74
N ARG A 2 18.23 19.82 -2.09
CA ARG A 2 19.00 19.95 -3.36
C ARG A 2 19.06 18.63 -4.16
N GLY A 3 17.95 17.91 -4.20
CA GLY A 3 17.67 16.94 -5.26
C GLY A 3 16.74 17.59 -6.29
N ASN A 4 16.88 17.24 -7.57
CA ASN A 4 16.02 17.75 -8.64
C ASN A 4 14.61 17.14 -8.56
N VAL A 5 13.85 17.53 -7.52
CA VAL A 5 12.47 17.07 -7.27
C VAL A 5 11.47 17.83 -8.15
N GLU A 6 11.89 18.87 -8.86
CA GLU A 6 11.05 19.58 -9.84
C GLU A 6 10.77 18.69 -11.08
N GLY A 7 9.50 18.57 -11.45
CA GLY A 7 9.09 17.79 -12.62
C GLY A 7 7.60 17.87 -12.92
N GLN A 8 7.21 17.39 -14.09
CA GLN A 8 5.83 17.42 -14.58
C GLN A 8 5.27 16.01 -14.71
N VAL A 9 4.07 15.78 -14.15
CA VAL A 9 3.29 14.55 -14.32
C VAL A 9 2.04 14.88 -15.12
N VAL A 10 1.73 14.05 -16.10
CA VAL A 10 0.58 14.23 -16.99
C VAL A 10 -0.53 13.25 -16.60
N VAL A 11 -1.71 13.78 -16.28
CA VAL A 11 -2.90 13.00 -15.92
C VAL A 11 -4.07 13.41 -16.81
N GLY A 12 -4.82 12.48 -17.39
CA GLY A 12 -5.92 12.91 -18.25
C GLY A 12 -6.81 11.83 -18.85
N THR A 13 -7.97 12.30 -19.33
CA THR A 13 -8.98 11.54 -20.06
C THR A 13 -9.17 12.13 -21.47
N ARG A 14 -10.16 11.64 -22.25
CA ARG A 14 -10.25 11.78 -23.72
C ARG A 14 -10.05 13.20 -24.29
N ASN A 15 -10.40 14.27 -23.57
CA ASN A 15 -10.41 15.64 -24.10
C ASN A 15 -9.65 16.68 -23.27
N VAL A 16 -9.21 16.35 -22.04
CA VAL A 16 -8.52 17.30 -21.14
C VAL A 16 -7.39 16.58 -20.42
N VAL A 17 -6.24 17.23 -20.41
CA VAL A 17 -5.04 16.76 -19.73
C VAL A 17 -4.66 17.77 -18.67
N GLN A 18 -4.37 17.30 -17.47
CA GLN A 18 -3.84 18.09 -16.37
C GLN A 18 -2.36 17.75 -16.19
N THR A 19 -1.54 18.77 -16.04
CA THR A 19 -0.12 18.64 -15.70
C THR A 19 0.07 19.05 -14.25
N VAL A 20 0.52 18.13 -13.42
CA VAL A 20 0.97 18.41 -12.04
C VAL A 20 2.43 18.78 -12.08
N VAL A 21 2.74 20.01 -11.67
CA VAL A 21 4.11 20.46 -11.43
C VAL A 21 4.38 20.26 -9.94
N VAL A 22 5.26 19.31 -9.62
CA VAL A 22 5.61 19.01 -8.23
C VAL A 22 6.80 19.88 -7.82
N ASN A 23 6.64 20.66 -6.74
CA ASN A 23 7.74 21.42 -6.14
C ASN A 23 7.89 21.01 -4.67
N ALA A 24 9.09 20.59 -4.28
CA ALA A 24 9.35 20.14 -2.90
C ALA A 24 9.23 21.27 -1.86
N ASP A 25 9.60 22.51 -2.21
CA ASP A 25 9.64 23.63 -1.27
C ASP A 25 8.36 24.49 -1.27
N ARG A 26 7.51 24.41 -2.31
CA ARG A 26 6.34 25.29 -2.51
C ARG A 26 5.00 24.56 -2.68
N GLY A 27 5.01 23.24 -2.58
CA GLY A 27 3.86 22.40 -2.91
C GLY A 27 3.66 22.23 -4.41
N SER A 28 2.87 21.22 -4.76
CA SER A 28 2.49 20.86 -6.10
C SER A 28 1.43 21.82 -6.63
N SER A 29 1.43 22.05 -7.95
CA SER A 29 0.43 22.87 -8.62
C SER A 29 -0.13 22.13 -9.83
N VAL A 30 -1.40 22.35 -10.14
CA VAL A 30 -2.08 21.73 -11.30
C VAL A 30 -2.31 22.78 -12.37
N THR A 31 -1.84 22.48 -13.57
CA THR A 31 -2.12 23.28 -14.77
C THR A 31 -2.96 22.45 -15.73
N VAL A 32 -4.06 23.01 -16.23
CA VAL A 32 -4.90 22.32 -17.22
C VAL A 32 -4.37 22.68 -18.60
N ARG A 33 -4.07 21.67 -19.42
CA ARG A 33 -3.68 21.85 -20.82
C ARG A 33 -4.86 21.51 -21.73
N PRO A 34 -5.13 22.34 -22.76
CA PRO A 34 -6.14 22.06 -23.78
C PRO A 34 -5.71 20.96 -24.76
N GLU A 35 -4.45 20.54 -24.70
CA GLU A 35 -3.90 19.47 -25.52
C GLU A 35 -4.48 18.10 -25.13
N GLY A 36 -4.73 17.24 -26.13
CA GLY A 36 -5.18 15.87 -25.90
C GLY A 36 -4.13 15.00 -25.21
N PRO A 37 -4.53 13.83 -24.67
CA PRO A 37 -3.62 12.98 -23.90
C PRO A 37 -2.43 12.48 -24.75
N PRO A 38 -1.26 12.26 -24.13
CA PRO A 38 -0.07 11.82 -24.86
C PRO A 38 -0.34 10.51 -25.59
N ARG A 39 0.30 10.37 -26.75
CA ARG A 39 0.30 9.12 -27.51
C ARG A 39 1.12 8.09 -26.72
N VAL A 40 0.51 6.94 -26.48
CA VAL A 40 1.15 5.84 -25.75
C VAL A 40 1.43 4.73 -26.74
N ARG A 41 2.64 4.17 -26.71
CA ARG A 41 3.04 3.04 -27.54
C ARG A 41 3.03 1.78 -26.67
N ARG A 42 2.42 0.70 -27.18
CA ARG A 42 2.49 -0.62 -26.54
C ARG A 42 3.89 -1.18 -26.73
N ARG A 43 4.45 -1.75 -25.68
CA ARG A 43 5.74 -2.45 -25.74
C ARG A 43 5.59 -3.75 -26.53
N ASP A 44 6.64 -4.16 -27.23
CA ASP A 44 6.64 -5.42 -27.98
C ASP A 44 6.60 -6.64 -27.05
N ARG A 45 7.14 -6.49 -25.82
CA ARG A 45 6.96 -7.43 -24.71
C ARG A 45 6.74 -6.65 -23.42
N PRO A 46 5.89 -7.14 -22.51
CA PRO A 46 5.72 -6.47 -21.24
C PRO A 46 7.03 -6.39 -20.45
N ALA A 47 7.27 -5.26 -19.80
CA ALA A 47 8.33 -5.11 -18.83
C ALA A 47 7.93 -5.79 -17.51
N GLY A 48 8.91 -6.33 -16.79
CA GLY A 48 8.67 -6.99 -15.52
C GLY A 48 9.89 -7.79 -15.09
N PRO A 49 9.85 -8.41 -13.90
CA PRO A 49 10.89 -9.30 -13.43
C PRO A 49 11.15 -10.40 -14.48
N ALA A 50 12.42 -10.65 -14.76
CA ALA A 50 12.79 -11.73 -15.67
C ALA A 50 12.29 -13.05 -15.09
N LEU A 51 11.38 -13.72 -15.79
CA LEU A 51 10.94 -15.05 -15.42
C LEU A 51 12.13 -16.03 -15.57
N PRO A 52 12.25 -17.02 -14.69
CA PRO A 52 13.25 -18.07 -14.84
C PRO A 52 13.14 -18.72 -16.22
N ARG A 53 14.29 -18.99 -16.85
CA ARG A 53 14.34 -19.68 -18.16
C ARG A 53 13.77 -21.11 -18.09
N HIS A 54 13.87 -21.73 -16.93
CA HIS A 54 13.31 -23.05 -16.66
C HIS A 54 12.27 -22.96 -15.56
N ALA A 55 11.13 -23.62 -15.79
CA ALA A 55 10.06 -23.70 -14.81
C ALA A 55 10.59 -24.35 -13.52
N PRO A 56 10.25 -23.81 -12.34
CA PRO A 56 10.60 -24.47 -11.08
C PRO A 56 9.95 -25.85 -11.05
N ALA A 57 10.72 -26.85 -10.63
CA ALA A 57 10.18 -28.18 -10.35
C ALA A 57 9.32 -28.07 -9.09
N LEU A 58 8.02 -28.31 -9.22
CA LEU A 58 7.10 -28.37 -8.08
C LEU A 58 6.84 -29.83 -7.76
N LEU A 59 7.05 -30.22 -6.50
CA LEU A 59 6.73 -31.55 -6.00
C LEU A 59 5.28 -31.56 -5.48
N GLY A 60 4.49 -32.54 -5.90
CA GLY A 60 3.16 -32.80 -5.35
C GLY A 60 2.11 -31.73 -5.63
N ARG A 61 2.28 -30.91 -6.70
CA ARG A 61 1.39 -29.79 -7.06
C ARG A 61 0.72 -29.95 -8.42
N GLU A 62 0.77 -31.14 -9.00
CA GLU A 62 0.26 -31.42 -10.34
C GLU A 62 -1.26 -31.22 -10.42
N ARG A 63 -1.99 -31.55 -9.35
CA ARG A 63 -3.45 -31.40 -9.29
C ARG A 63 -3.87 -29.95 -9.26
N GLU A 64 -3.23 -29.15 -8.41
CA GLU A 64 -3.44 -27.71 -8.30
C GLU A 64 -3.09 -27.01 -9.61
N LEU A 65 -1.94 -27.34 -10.21
CA LEU A 65 -1.54 -26.81 -11.51
C LEU A 65 -2.56 -27.13 -12.61
N ALA A 66 -3.02 -28.38 -12.71
CA ALA A 66 -4.01 -28.77 -13.72
C ALA A 66 -5.32 -27.98 -13.56
N ARG A 67 -5.75 -27.77 -12.31
CA ARG A 67 -6.96 -26.98 -11.98
C ARG A 67 -6.81 -25.50 -12.34
N LEU A 68 -5.66 -24.90 -12.03
CA LEU A 68 -5.36 -23.51 -12.40
C LEU A 68 -5.39 -23.31 -13.92
N HIS A 69 -4.71 -24.18 -14.67
CA HIS A 69 -4.69 -24.11 -16.13
C HIS A 69 -6.09 -24.27 -16.73
N GLY A 70 -6.91 -25.18 -16.21
CA GLY A 70 -8.30 -25.34 -16.65
C GLY A 70 -9.12 -24.05 -16.48
N TRP A 71 -9.10 -23.46 -15.29
CA TRP A 71 -9.85 -22.23 -15.03
C TRP A 71 -9.37 -21.02 -15.82
N LEU A 72 -8.06 -20.89 -16.00
CA LEU A 72 -7.49 -19.82 -16.83
C LEU A 72 -7.87 -19.99 -18.30
N ALA A 73 -7.89 -21.23 -18.80
CA ALA A 73 -8.35 -21.54 -20.16
C ALA A 73 -9.84 -21.22 -20.36
N ASP A 74 -10.67 -21.42 -19.33
CA ASP A 74 -12.09 -21.04 -19.30
C ASP A 74 -12.31 -19.52 -19.18
N GLY A 75 -11.24 -18.72 -19.02
CA GLY A 75 -11.31 -17.26 -18.91
C GLY A 75 -11.75 -16.75 -17.54
N HIS A 76 -11.69 -17.60 -16.50
CA HIS A 76 -12.02 -17.17 -15.14
C HIS A 76 -10.81 -16.49 -14.46
N PRO A 77 -11.01 -15.35 -13.78
CA PRO A 77 -10.04 -14.85 -12.82
C PRO A 77 -9.83 -15.88 -11.71
N VAL A 78 -8.58 -16.06 -11.27
CA VAL A 78 -8.22 -17.05 -10.26
C VAL A 78 -7.51 -16.39 -9.09
N PHE A 79 -7.93 -16.74 -7.87
CA PHE A 79 -7.34 -16.27 -6.62
C PHE A 79 -6.79 -17.45 -5.83
N VAL A 80 -5.47 -17.50 -5.62
CA VAL A 80 -4.77 -18.52 -4.84
C VAL A 80 -4.52 -17.99 -3.44
N TYR A 81 -4.92 -18.72 -2.41
CA TYR A 81 -4.73 -18.30 -1.03
C TYR A 81 -4.23 -19.41 -0.13
N GLY A 82 -3.62 -19.04 0.99
CA GLY A 82 -3.08 -19.99 1.96
C GLY A 82 -1.98 -19.36 2.80
N PRO A 83 -1.50 -20.09 3.82
CA PRO A 83 -0.51 -19.56 4.76
C PRO A 83 0.78 -19.05 4.10
N PRO A 84 1.46 -18.05 4.67
CA PRO A 84 2.77 -17.61 4.20
C PRO A 84 3.79 -18.75 4.18
N GLY A 85 4.46 -18.96 3.04
CA GLY A 85 5.44 -20.05 2.88
C GLY A 85 4.90 -21.39 2.39
N VAL A 86 3.58 -21.50 2.13
CA VAL A 86 2.97 -22.74 1.58
C VAL A 86 3.33 -23.02 0.11
N GLY A 87 3.96 -22.06 -0.58
CA GLY A 87 4.44 -22.20 -1.96
C GLY A 87 3.62 -21.46 -3.03
N LYS A 88 2.78 -20.48 -2.65
CA LYS A 88 1.94 -19.69 -3.57
C LYS A 88 2.76 -19.05 -4.69
N SER A 89 3.79 -18.29 -4.34
CA SER A 89 4.69 -17.62 -5.30
C SER A 89 5.42 -18.61 -6.22
N SER A 90 5.76 -19.81 -5.73
CA SER A 90 6.37 -20.87 -6.55
C SER A 90 5.37 -21.44 -7.57
N LEU A 91 4.10 -21.59 -7.18
CA LEU A 91 3.00 -22.01 -8.05
C LEU A 91 2.72 -20.96 -9.13
N LEU A 92 2.64 -19.68 -8.75
CA LEU A 92 2.43 -18.56 -9.67
C LEU A 92 3.57 -18.45 -10.70
N ARG A 93 4.82 -18.52 -10.24
CA ARG A 93 6.01 -18.53 -11.12
C ARG A 93 6.00 -19.72 -12.07
N ARG A 94 5.55 -20.90 -11.63
CA ARG A 94 5.41 -22.06 -12.52
C ARG A 94 4.42 -21.80 -13.65
N VAL A 95 3.22 -21.32 -13.34
CA VAL A 95 2.19 -21.00 -14.35
C VAL A 95 2.67 -19.90 -15.29
N ALA A 96 3.34 -18.87 -14.77
CA ALA A 96 3.95 -17.81 -15.55
C ALA A 96 4.98 -18.36 -16.55
N THR A 97 5.91 -19.22 -16.11
CA THR A 97 6.92 -19.81 -16.98
C THR A 97 6.31 -20.75 -18.01
N ASP A 98 5.32 -21.56 -17.63
CA ASP A 98 4.62 -22.47 -18.56
C ASP A 98 3.91 -21.66 -19.67
N ARG A 99 3.28 -20.52 -19.32
CA ARG A 99 2.65 -19.61 -20.29
C ARG A 99 3.66 -18.95 -21.23
N ALA A 100 4.79 -18.52 -20.70
CA ALA A 100 5.87 -17.90 -21.47
C ALA A 100 6.58 -18.91 -22.41
N ALA A 101 6.62 -20.20 -22.03
CA ALA A 101 7.21 -21.28 -22.81
C ALA A 101 6.27 -21.86 -23.88
N ALA A 102 4.98 -21.52 -23.86
CA ALA A 102 4.01 -21.98 -24.85
C ALA A 102 4.44 -21.54 -26.27
N SER A 103 4.17 -22.40 -27.26
CA SER A 103 4.60 -22.20 -28.67
C SER A 103 4.12 -20.89 -29.29
N ASP A 104 2.99 -20.36 -28.78
CA ASP A 104 2.40 -19.10 -29.23
C ASP A 104 3.11 -17.86 -28.65
N GLY A 105 4.10 -18.05 -27.76
CA GLY A 105 4.88 -16.96 -27.15
C GLY A 105 4.04 -16.07 -26.24
N GLY A 106 3.29 -16.68 -25.32
CA GLY A 106 2.37 -15.98 -24.42
C GLY A 106 2.98 -14.83 -23.66
N GLU A 107 2.35 -13.65 -23.73
CA GLU A 107 2.76 -12.52 -22.90
C GLU A 107 2.36 -12.75 -21.45
N VAL A 108 3.29 -12.45 -20.54
CA VAL A 108 3.10 -12.56 -19.09
C VAL A 108 3.54 -11.26 -18.42
N VAL A 109 2.72 -10.78 -17.49
CA VAL A 109 3.02 -9.63 -16.65
C VAL A 109 3.02 -10.11 -15.21
N HIS A 110 4.18 -10.13 -14.56
CA HIS A 110 4.31 -10.52 -13.16
C HIS A 110 4.56 -9.30 -12.28
N LEU A 111 3.66 -9.02 -11.35
CA LEU A 111 3.70 -7.83 -10.49
C LEU A 111 3.73 -8.25 -9.01
N PRO A 112 4.68 -7.78 -8.21
CA PRO A 112 4.57 -7.86 -6.76
C PRO A 112 3.50 -6.88 -6.25
N ALA A 113 2.71 -7.29 -5.27
CA ALA A 113 1.65 -6.47 -4.66
C ALA A 113 1.83 -6.27 -3.14
N ALA A 114 2.88 -6.84 -2.55
CA ALA A 114 3.13 -6.77 -1.11
C ALA A 114 3.15 -5.32 -0.61
N GLY A 115 2.22 -4.98 0.29
CA GLY A 115 2.05 -3.64 0.87
C GLY A 115 1.64 -2.53 -0.11
N LEU A 116 1.34 -2.83 -1.37
CA LEU A 116 0.98 -1.83 -2.37
C LEU A 116 -0.54 -1.62 -2.46
N PRO A 117 -1.01 -0.35 -2.50
CA PRO A 117 -2.39 -0.06 -2.83
C PRO A 117 -2.73 -0.48 -4.27
N VAL A 118 -3.99 -0.89 -4.51
CA VAL A 118 -4.45 -1.37 -5.83
C VAL A 118 -4.21 -0.36 -6.95
N GLU A 119 -4.36 0.94 -6.67
CA GLU A 119 -4.15 2.03 -7.63
C GLU A 119 -2.72 2.03 -8.20
N ASP A 120 -1.75 1.60 -7.39
CA ASP A 120 -0.33 1.55 -7.75
C ASP A 120 0.00 0.24 -8.48
N ILE A 121 -0.66 -0.88 -8.12
CA ILE A 121 -0.57 -2.15 -8.86
C ILE A 121 -1.12 -1.96 -10.29
N VAL A 122 -2.26 -1.28 -10.43
CA VAL A 122 -2.85 -0.97 -11.74
C VAL A 122 -1.95 -0.02 -12.54
N GLN A 123 -1.27 0.93 -11.89
CA GLN A 123 -0.29 1.77 -12.55
C GLN A 123 0.92 0.96 -13.05
N ASP A 124 1.41 0.01 -12.26
CA ASP A 124 2.51 -0.88 -12.66
C ASP A 124 2.12 -1.78 -13.82
N LEU A 125 0.90 -2.31 -13.83
CA LEU A 125 0.35 -3.05 -14.96
C LEU A 125 0.41 -2.22 -16.25
N PHE A 126 0.05 -0.94 -16.15
CA PHE A 126 0.12 -0.04 -17.29
C PHE A 126 1.55 0.20 -17.76
N HIS A 127 2.48 0.50 -16.84
CA HIS A 127 3.89 0.70 -17.16
C HIS A 127 4.58 -0.56 -17.70
N ALA A 128 4.14 -1.73 -17.24
CA ALA A 128 4.58 -3.01 -17.77
C ALA A 128 4.19 -3.17 -19.24
N CYS A 129 3.02 -2.69 -19.66
CA CYS A 129 2.52 -2.90 -21.02
C CYS A 129 2.84 -1.76 -22.00
N PHE A 130 3.06 -0.54 -21.51
CA PHE A 130 3.20 0.67 -22.36
C PHE A 130 4.51 1.43 -22.10
N GLU A 131 5.01 2.10 -23.14
CA GLU A 131 6.20 2.96 -23.10
C GLU A 131 5.77 4.37 -22.66
N THR A 132 5.79 4.62 -21.34
CA THR A 132 5.49 5.93 -20.74
C THR A 132 6.25 6.11 -19.43
N GLU A 133 6.80 7.30 -19.17
CA GLU A 133 7.48 7.61 -17.90
C GLU A 133 6.60 8.43 -16.93
N ASP A 134 5.96 9.51 -17.41
CA ASP A 134 5.28 10.48 -16.54
C ASP A 134 3.77 10.60 -16.86
N TYR A 135 3.11 9.49 -17.26
CA TYR A 135 1.70 9.49 -17.66
C TYR A 135 0.81 8.57 -16.81
N LYS A 136 -0.23 9.16 -16.19
CA LYS A 136 -1.30 8.43 -15.48
C LYS A 136 -2.63 8.52 -16.25
N PRO A 137 -3.05 7.46 -16.96
CA PRO A 137 -4.34 7.45 -17.63
C PRO A 137 -5.50 7.47 -16.64
N GLY A 138 -6.56 8.23 -16.94
CA GLY A 138 -7.83 8.09 -16.21
C GLY A 138 -8.47 6.72 -16.46
N ARG A 139 -9.34 6.27 -15.54
CA ARG A 139 -9.93 4.92 -15.47
C ARG A 139 -10.45 4.39 -16.82
N ASP A 140 -11.28 5.16 -17.52
CA ASP A 140 -11.86 4.71 -18.79
C ASP A 140 -10.81 4.57 -19.91
N ARG A 141 -9.81 5.46 -19.93
CA ARG A 141 -8.73 5.38 -20.92
C ARG A 141 -7.83 4.20 -20.62
N MET A 142 -7.51 3.96 -19.35
CA MET A 142 -6.79 2.78 -18.90
C MET A 142 -7.47 1.50 -19.39
N ARG A 143 -8.78 1.33 -19.11
CA ARG A 143 -9.55 0.16 -19.56
C ARG A 143 -9.51 -0.06 -21.07
N ARG A 144 -9.65 1.01 -21.86
CA ARG A 144 -9.58 0.91 -23.33
C ARG A 144 -8.20 0.52 -23.84
N LEU A 145 -7.14 1.07 -23.25
CA LEU A 145 -5.77 0.73 -23.62
C LEU A 145 -5.47 -0.73 -23.25
N MET A 146 -5.81 -1.13 -22.03
CA MET A 146 -5.63 -2.50 -21.53
C MET A 146 -6.48 -3.53 -22.27
N GLY A 147 -7.62 -3.15 -22.86
CA GLY A 147 -8.42 -4.06 -23.69
C GLY A 147 -7.71 -4.55 -24.96
N SER A 148 -6.63 -3.90 -25.39
CA SER A 148 -5.79 -4.37 -26.49
C SER A 148 -4.68 -5.34 -26.06
N VAL A 149 -4.47 -5.52 -24.76
CA VAL A 149 -3.41 -6.37 -24.21
C VAL A 149 -3.98 -7.74 -23.91
N GLN A 150 -3.38 -8.78 -24.48
CA GLN A 150 -3.78 -10.18 -24.30
C GLN A 150 -2.64 -10.94 -23.60
N ALA A 151 -2.59 -10.80 -22.27
CA ALA A 151 -1.50 -11.36 -21.45
C ALA A 151 -2.06 -12.12 -20.24
N LEU A 152 -1.21 -12.97 -19.65
CA LEU A 152 -1.45 -13.50 -18.30
C LEU A 152 -0.91 -12.48 -17.28
N LEU A 153 -1.81 -11.88 -16.51
CA LEU A 153 -1.47 -11.03 -15.37
C LEU A 153 -1.34 -11.90 -14.12
N VAL A 154 -0.12 -11.94 -13.57
CA VAL A 154 0.21 -12.62 -12.31
C VAL A 154 0.49 -11.55 -11.25
N VAL A 155 -0.30 -11.54 -10.19
CA VAL A 155 -0.13 -10.63 -9.06
C VAL A 155 0.17 -11.45 -7.81
N ASP A 156 1.36 -11.25 -7.24
CA ASP A 156 1.84 -12.00 -6.08
C ASP A 156 1.75 -11.15 -4.81
N ASP A 157 1.42 -11.78 -3.67
CA ASP A 157 1.26 -11.15 -2.35
C ASP A 157 0.26 -9.97 -2.32
N PHE A 158 -0.96 -10.18 -2.83
CA PHE A 158 -2.06 -9.22 -2.77
C PHE A 158 -2.73 -9.20 -1.39
N HIS A 159 -2.89 -7.99 -0.83
CA HIS A 159 -3.52 -7.75 0.47
C HIS A 159 -4.79 -6.89 0.41
N GLY A 160 -5.30 -6.59 -0.79
CA GLY A 160 -6.50 -5.77 -0.98
C GLY A 160 -7.81 -6.51 -0.69
N GLY A 161 -8.88 -5.74 -0.53
CA GLY A 161 -10.24 -6.26 -0.30
C GLY A 161 -10.96 -6.71 -1.58
N PRO A 162 -12.25 -7.09 -1.50
CA PRO A 162 -13.05 -7.48 -2.65
C PRO A 162 -13.20 -6.36 -3.69
N ASP A 163 -13.35 -5.11 -3.25
CA ASP A 163 -13.42 -3.94 -4.14
C ASP A 163 -12.11 -3.70 -4.88
N ASP A 164 -10.97 -3.92 -4.21
CA ASP A 164 -9.64 -3.80 -4.80
C ASP A 164 -9.43 -4.91 -5.85
N LEU A 165 -9.80 -6.15 -5.54
CA LEU A 165 -9.69 -7.26 -6.49
C LEU A 165 -10.59 -7.03 -7.71
N ALA A 166 -11.82 -6.56 -7.50
CA ALA A 166 -12.72 -6.17 -8.58
C ALA A 166 -12.12 -5.05 -9.43
N ALA A 167 -11.54 -4.01 -8.82
CA ALA A 167 -10.88 -2.91 -9.51
C ALA A 167 -9.68 -3.36 -10.34
N LEU A 168 -8.88 -4.30 -9.84
CA LEU A 168 -7.74 -4.89 -10.54
C LEU A 168 -8.19 -5.68 -11.78
N VAL A 169 -9.18 -6.57 -11.63
CA VAL A 169 -9.75 -7.35 -12.75
C VAL A 169 -10.36 -6.42 -13.79
N ASP A 170 -11.13 -5.43 -13.34
CA ASP A 170 -11.74 -4.41 -14.19
C ASP A 170 -10.72 -3.56 -14.98
N ALA A 171 -9.50 -3.40 -14.46
CA ALA A 171 -8.43 -2.65 -15.11
C ALA A 171 -7.75 -3.47 -16.22
N ALA A 172 -7.88 -4.79 -16.21
CA ALA A 172 -7.21 -5.72 -17.11
C ALA A 172 -8.20 -6.54 -17.97
N PRO A 173 -9.13 -5.91 -18.72
CA PRO A 173 -10.22 -6.63 -19.39
C PRO A 173 -9.78 -7.60 -20.50
N GLY A 174 -8.58 -7.41 -21.05
CA GLY A 174 -8.00 -8.32 -22.06
C GLY A 174 -7.09 -9.40 -21.47
N CYS A 175 -6.83 -9.39 -20.16
CA CYS A 175 -5.87 -10.29 -19.53
C CYS A 175 -6.56 -11.46 -18.83
N GLN A 176 -5.91 -12.62 -18.83
CA GLN A 176 -6.19 -13.67 -17.85
C GLN A 176 -5.56 -13.26 -16.53
N VAL A 177 -6.28 -13.37 -15.42
CA VAL A 177 -5.84 -12.83 -14.13
C VAL A 177 -5.63 -13.96 -13.12
N LEU A 178 -4.42 -14.04 -12.58
CA LEU A 178 -4.01 -14.95 -11.50
C LEU A 178 -3.45 -14.11 -10.35
N VAL A 179 -4.11 -14.15 -9.19
CA VAL A 179 -3.71 -13.40 -8.00
C VAL A 179 -3.41 -14.36 -6.87
N ALA A 180 -2.38 -14.08 -6.07
CA ALA A 180 -2.14 -14.77 -4.81
C ALA A 180 -2.27 -13.82 -3.61
N GLY A 181 -2.81 -14.31 -2.51
CA GLY A 181 -2.87 -13.60 -1.23
C GLY A 181 -2.80 -14.58 -0.05
N ASP A 182 -2.79 -14.06 1.17
CA ASP A 182 -2.75 -14.91 2.37
C ASP A 182 -4.13 -15.44 2.75
N GLU A 183 -5.13 -14.55 2.71
CA GLU A 183 -6.51 -14.83 3.08
C GLU A 183 -7.43 -14.87 1.86
N PRO A 184 -8.52 -15.66 1.90
CA PRO A 184 -9.50 -15.66 0.82
C PRO A 184 -10.24 -14.33 0.77
N VAL A 185 -10.41 -13.80 -0.44
CA VAL A 185 -11.24 -12.61 -0.68
C VAL A 185 -12.67 -13.06 -1.01
N ALA A 186 -13.65 -12.54 -0.27
CA ALA A 186 -15.07 -12.84 -0.47
C ALA A 186 -15.62 -12.11 -1.71
N TRP A 187 -15.28 -12.62 -2.90
CA TRP A 187 -15.71 -12.08 -4.19
C TRP A 187 -16.07 -13.18 -5.18
N ASP A 188 -17.32 -13.19 -5.66
CA ASP A 188 -17.85 -14.24 -6.53
C ASP A 188 -17.31 -14.19 -7.97
N GLY A 189 -16.58 -13.13 -8.32
CA GLY A 189 -16.02 -12.93 -9.66
C GLY A 189 -14.73 -13.72 -9.95
N ALA A 190 -14.14 -14.40 -8.95
CA ALA A 190 -12.95 -15.23 -9.11
C ALA A 190 -13.15 -16.66 -8.61
N LYS A 191 -12.45 -17.61 -9.22
CA LYS A 191 -12.30 -18.96 -8.67
C LYS A 191 -11.24 -18.93 -7.58
N ALA A 192 -11.60 -19.34 -6.37
CA ALA A 192 -10.67 -19.43 -5.25
C ALA A 192 -10.03 -20.82 -5.18
N LEU A 193 -8.69 -20.88 -5.05
CA LEU A 193 -7.92 -22.08 -4.79
C LEU A 193 -7.17 -21.94 -3.46
N ARG A 194 -7.54 -22.75 -2.48
CA ARG A 194 -6.75 -22.91 -1.26
C ARG A 194 -5.53 -23.77 -1.53
N LEU A 195 -4.36 -23.29 -1.18
CA LEU A 195 -3.12 -24.05 -1.21
C LEU A 195 -2.81 -24.58 0.20
N GLU A 196 -2.79 -25.91 0.33
CA GLU A 196 -2.52 -26.61 1.59
C GLU A 196 -1.09 -27.15 1.64
N GLY A 197 -0.67 -27.71 2.78
CA GLY A 197 0.64 -28.35 2.91
C GLY A 197 0.83 -29.54 1.95
N LEU A 198 2.07 -29.97 1.77
CA LEU A 198 2.39 -31.12 0.92
C LEU A 198 1.95 -32.43 1.56
N SER A 199 1.73 -33.45 0.73
CA SER A 199 1.57 -34.82 1.20
C SER A 199 2.84 -35.29 1.90
N GLU A 200 2.74 -36.26 2.81
CA GLU A 200 3.90 -36.79 3.52
C GLU A 200 5.00 -37.28 2.57
N ALA A 201 4.62 -37.98 1.50
CA ALA A 201 5.55 -38.48 0.49
C ALA A 201 6.28 -37.34 -0.24
N ASP A 202 5.56 -36.29 -0.64
CA ASP A 202 6.15 -35.14 -1.35
C ASP A 202 6.97 -34.26 -0.41
N ALA A 203 6.56 -34.15 0.86
CA ALA A 203 7.28 -33.41 1.90
C ALA A 203 8.62 -34.06 2.24
N LEU A 204 8.67 -35.39 2.37
CA LEU A 204 9.93 -36.13 2.56
C LEU A 204 10.83 -36.03 1.32
N ALA A 205 10.24 -36.07 0.11
CA ALA A 205 10.99 -35.86 -1.13
C ALA A 205 11.59 -34.44 -1.20
N LEU A 206 10.85 -33.42 -0.78
CA LEU A 206 11.34 -32.05 -0.69
C LEU A 206 12.50 -31.93 0.31
N LEU A 207 12.40 -32.55 1.50
CA LEU A 207 13.50 -32.56 2.48
C LEU A 207 14.78 -33.18 1.90
N ALA A 208 14.66 -34.32 1.22
CA ALA A 208 15.80 -34.98 0.59
C ALA A 208 16.42 -34.13 -0.53
N LEU A 209 15.58 -33.46 -1.32
CA LEU A 209 16.02 -32.57 -2.39
C LEU A 209 16.82 -31.39 -1.84
N GLU A 210 16.29 -30.70 -0.83
CA GLU A 210 16.93 -29.52 -0.22
C GLU A 210 18.17 -29.88 0.61
N ALA A 211 18.20 -31.07 1.22
CA ALA A 211 19.40 -31.60 1.86
C ALA A 211 20.51 -31.96 0.86
N GLY A 212 20.18 -32.08 -0.43
CA GLY A 212 21.11 -32.48 -1.50
C GLY A 212 21.53 -33.94 -1.46
N ARG A 213 20.90 -34.77 -0.62
CA ARG A 213 21.19 -36.20 -0.43
C ARG A 213 19.94 -36.96 0.04
N PRO A 214 19.87 -38.29 -0.18
CA PRO A 214 18.83 -39.11 0.42
C PRO A 214 18.83 -39.01 1.96
N LEU A 215 17.64 -39.09 2.56
CA LEU A 215 17.48 -39.19 4.01
C LEU A 215 18.09 -40.50 4.52
N ARG A 216 18.86 -40.43 5.60
CA ARG A 216 19.42 -41.63 6.25
C ARG A 216 18.32 -42.36 7.03
N ARG A 217 18.55 -43.64 7.36
CA ARG A 217 17.54 -44.45 8.06
C ARG A 217 17.23 -43.94 9.46
N ASP A 218 18.24 -43.42 10.16
CA ASP A 218 18.13 -42.78 11.47
C ASP A 218 17.46 -41.40 11.42
N GLU A 219 17.49 -40.73 10.27
CA GLU A 219 16.86 -39.42 10.06
C GLU A 219 15.39 -39.53 9.61
N ALA A 220 15.00 -40.67 9.01
CA ALA A 220 13.69 -40.85 8.39
C ALA A 220 12.54 -40.70 9.38
N ASP A 221 12.67 -41.27 10.58
CA ASP A 221 11.63 -41.19 11.61
C ASP A 221 11.46 -39.74 12.11
N ALA A 222 12.58 -39.04 12.41
CA ALA A 222 12.56 -37.64 12.82
C ALA A 222 12.03 -36.71 11.71
N ALA A 223 12.36 -36.99 10.45
CA ALA A 223 11.83 -36.26 9.31
C ALA A 223 10.30 -36.47 9.17
N GLY A 224 9.81 -37.69 9.38
CA GLY A 224 8.38 -37.99 9.42
C GLY A 224 7.65 -37.26 10.54
N GLU A 225 8.21 -37.26 11.76
CA GLU A 225 7.68 -36.51 12.89
C GLU A 225 7.60 -35.01 12.61
N LEU A 226 8.67 -34.43 12.03
CA LEU A 226 8.68 -33.02 11.63
C LEU A 226 7.62 -32.73 10.59
N VAL A 227 7.52 -33.54 9.52
CA VAL A 227 6.52 -33.39 8.45
C VAL A 227 5.11 -33.43 9.02
N ALA A 228 4.82 -34.36 9.94
CA ALA A 228 3.54 -34.44 10.62
C ALA A 228 3.26 -33.20 11.49
N ALA A 229 4.25 -32.76 12.27
CA ALA A 229 4.13 -31.59 13.16
C ALA A 229 3.83 -30.30 12.38
N VAL A 230 4.48 -30.09 11.23
CA VAL A 230 4.30 -28.90 10.38
C VAL A 230 3.23 -29.09 9.32
N ARG A 231 2.54 -30.24 9.30
CA ARG A 231 1.54 -30.63 8.29
C ARG A 231 2.03 -30.41 6.85
N GLY A 232 3.27 -30.80 6.56
CA GLY A 232 3.87 -30.70 5.23
C GLY A 232 4.14 -29.27 4.74
N HIS A 233 4.26 -28.27 5.63
CA HIS A 233 4.52 -26.88 5.25
C HIS A 233 5.90 -26.69 4.56
N PRO A 234 5.94 -26.35 3.24
CA PRO A 234 7.18 -26.38 2.44
C PRO A 234 8.31 -25.52 2.96
N LEU A 235 8.06 -24.23 3.28
CA LEU A 235 9.13 -23.33 3.73
C LEU A 235 9.81 -23.83 5.01
N THR A 236 9.03 -24.38 5.94
CA THR A 236 9.56 -24.91 7.21
C THR A 236 10.44 -26.14 6.98
N LEU A 237 10.10 -26.96 5.98
CA LEU A 237 10.89 -28.12 5.57
C LEU A 237 12.20 -27.69 4.90
N VAL A 238 12.15 -26.73 3.97
CA VAL A 238 13.34 -26.16 3.32
C VAL A 238 14.29 -25.56 4.38
N GLN A 239 13.75 -24.80 5.33
CA GLN A 239 14.53 -24.22 6.44
C GLN A 239 15.11 -25.28 7.38
N ALA A 240 14.40 -26.39 7.60
CA ALA A 240 14.91 -27.51 8.37
C ALA A 240 16.08 -28.21 7.66
N ALA A 241 15.95 -28.49 6.37
CA ALA A 241 17.01 -29.05 5.55
C ALA A 241 18.24 -28.14 5.52
N GLY A 242 18.04 -26.82 5.35
CA GLY A 242 19.11 -25.82 5.40
C GLY A 242 19.86 -25.81 6.74
N ALA A 243 19.14 -25.88 7.87
CA ALA A 243 19.72 -25.93 9.20
C ALA A 243 20.55 -27.21 9.45
N VAL A 244 20.05 -28.37 9.01
CA VAL A 244 20.76 -29.65 9.10
C VAL A 244 22.01 -29.64 8.21
N ALA A 245 21.87 -29.24 6.94
CA ALA A 245 22.99 -29.14 6.00
C ALA A 245 24.07 -28.18 6.52
N ALA A 246 23.67 -27.08 7.17
CA ALA A 246 24.62 -26.21 7.85
C ALA A 246 25.36 -26.96 8.96
N ALA A 247 24.65 -27.68 9.83
CA ALA A 247 25.26 -28.43 10.96
C ALA A 247 26.33 -29.41 10.48
N GLU A 248 26.06 -30.16 9.41
CA GLU A 248 26.99 -31.13 8.87
C GLU A 248 28.30 -30.52 8.34
N ARG A 249 28.27 -29.28 7.80
CA ARG A 249 29.48 -28.60 7.30
C ARG A 249 30.48 -28.25 8.40
N VAL A 250 30.01 -28.01 9.62
CA VAL A 250 30.87 -27.64 10.76
C VAL A 250 31.39 -28.89 11.48
N SER A 251 30.57 -29.94 11.56
CA SER A 251 30.92 -31.23 12.17
C SER A 251 31.81 -32.09 11.28
N GLY A 252 32.79 -31.51 10.56
CA GLY A 252 33.74 -32.19 9.66
C GLY A 252 34.62 -33.29 10.29
N THR A 253 34.27 -33.77 11.48
CA THR A 253 34.82 -34.91 12.20
C THR A 253 33.66 -35.81 12.61
N GLY A 254 33.63 -37.03 12.07
CA GLY A 254 32.55 -38.02 12.22
C GLY A 254 32.34 -38.57 13.64
N CYS A 255 32.13 -37.71 14.63
CA CYS A 255 31.54 -38.07 15.90
C CYS A 255 30.07 -37.63 15.92
N PRO A 256 29.11 -38.56 16.10
CA PRO A 256 27.73 -38.20 16.35
C PRO A 256 27.69 -37.53 17.73
N SER A 257 27.56 -36.21 17.78
CA SER A 257 27.19 -35.55 19.02
C SER A 257 25.68 -35.73 19.21
N ASP A 258 25.28 -36.39 20.30
CA ASP A 258 23.89 -36.55 20.78
C ASP A 258 23.16 -35.22 21.10
N ALA A 259 23.70 -34.08 20.66
CA ALA A 259 23.12 -32.75 20.82
C ALA A 259 22.50 -32.26 19.50
N GLY A 260 21.28 -32.71 19.19
CA GLY A 260 20.33 -31.94 18.37
C GLY A 260 20.64 -31.71 16.87
N THR A 261 21.38 -32.60 16.20
CA THR A 261 21.84 -32.42 14.81
C THR A 261 20.95 -33.04 13.72
N GLY A 262 19.74 -33.51 14.05
CA GLY A 262 18.79 -34.10 13.10
C GLY A 262 17.57 -33.22 12.78
N PHE A 263 16.59 -33.77 12.05
CA PHE A 263 15.29 -33.15 11.79
C PHE A 263 14.38 -33.08 13.05
N ALA A 264 14.96 -32.91 14.24
CA ALA A 264 14.21 -32.90 15.49
C ALA A 264 13.01 -31.94 15.43
N ALA A 265 11.87 -32.39 15.94
CA ALA A 265 10.60 -31.65 15.87
C ALA A 265 10.62 -30.34 16.69
N ASP A 266 11.54 -30.20 17.66
CA ASP A 266 11.68 -28.99 18.48
C ASP A 266 12.26 -27.82 17.65
N GLU A 267 11.36 -27.06 17.05
CA GLU A 267 11.65 -25.86 16.25
C GLU A 267 12.39 -24.77 17.07
N PRO A 268 11.99 -24.43 18.32
CA PRO A 268 12.77 -23.54 19.19
C PRO A 268 14.23 -23.97 19.43
N ALA A 269 14.48 -25.24 19.76
CA ALA A 269 15.84 -25.73 20.00
C ALA A 269 16.72 -25.59 18.74
N ARG A 270 16.14 -25.91 17.57
CA ARG A 270 16.80 -25.70 16.28
C ARG A 270 17.10 -24.24 16.00
N ALA A 271 16.17 -23.33 16.32
CA ALA A 271 16.37 -21.90 16.13
C ALA A 271 17.51 -21.37 17.02
N VAL A 272 17.61 -21.84 18.27
CA VAL A 272 18.73 -21.51 19.18
C VAL A 272 20.06 -22.01 18.61
N GLY A 273 20.10 -23.28 18.18
CA GLY A 273 21.31 -23.88 17.61
C GLY A 273 21.77 -23.17 16.33
N LEU A 274 20.84 -22.76 15.47
CA LEU A 274 21.16 -22.02 14.25
C LEU A 274 21.59 -20.57 14.56
N ALA A 275 20.88 -19.87 15.45
CA ALA A 275 21.22 -18.51 15.84
C ALA A 275 22.63 -18.39 16.43
N GLY A 276 23.06 -19.36 17.24
CA GLY A 276 24.42 -19.40 17.79
C GLY A 276 25.53 -19.65 16.75
N ARG A 277 25.17 -19.93 15.49
CA ARG A 277 26.10 -20.25 14.41
C ARG A 277 26.11 -19.23 13.28
N LEU A 278 25.14 -18.33 13.26
CA LEU A 278 25.13 -17.22 12.32
C LEU A 278 26.34 -16.31 12.57
N SER A 279 26.92 -15.79 11.50
CA SER A 279 27.84 -14.67 11.65
C SER A 279 27.13 -13.46 12.29
N ASP A 280 27.90 -12.60 12.96
CA ASP A 280 27.33 -11.38 13.57
C ASP A 280 26.65 -10.48 12.53
N GLU A 281 27.19 -10.44 11.31
CA GLU A 281 26.62 -9.70 10.17
C GLU A 281 25.29 -10.32 9.71
N ALA A 282 25.23 -11.64 9.54
CA ALA A 282 24.00 -12.35 9.19
C ALA A 282 22.92 -12.20 10.27
N GLY A 283 23.28 -12.29 11.55
CA GLY A 283 22.35 -12.05 12.65
C GLY A 283 21.79 -10.62 12.63
N ARG A 284 22.64 -9.60 12.45
CA ARG A 284 22.20 -8.19 12.33
C ARG A 284 21.28 -7.99 11.13
N LEU A 285 21.65 -8.52 9.96
CA LEU A 285 20.87 -8.39 8.74
C LEU A 285 19.52 -9.09 8.87
N LEU A 286 19.47 -10.29 9.43
CA LEU A 286 18.22 -11.02 9.65
C LEU A 286 17.26 -10.21 10.53
N ARG A 287 17.73 -9.63 11.64
CA ARG A 287 16.91 -8.78 12.50
C ARG A 287 16.43 -7.51 11.80
N LEU A 288 17.26 -6.93 10.95
CA LEU A 288 16.89 -5.76 10.14
C LEU A 288 15.78 -6.13 9.17
N VAL A 289 15.94 -7.18 8.36
CA VAL A 289 14.94 -7.60 7.37
C VAL A 289 13.63 -8.00 8.06
N ARG A 290 13.69 -8.67 9.22
CA ARG A 290 12.49 -9.04 10.00
C ARG A 290 11.70 -7.84 10.52
N ALA A 291 12.31 -6.67 10.66
CA ALA A 291 11.60 -5.46 11.04
C ALA A 291 10.58 -4.99 9.99
N PHE A 292 10.70 -5.47 8.74
CA PHE A 292 9.86 -5.06 7.61
C PHE A 292 8.98 -6.20 7.07
N ASP A 293 8.97 -7.37 7.72
CA ASP A 293 8.15 -8.51 7.30
C ASP A 293 6.65 -8.12 7.25
N PRO A 294 5.92 -8.43 6.16
CA PRO A 294 6.26 -9.33 5.04
C PRO A 294 6.90 -8.66 3.81
N LEU A 295 7.29 -7.39 3.89
CA LEU A 295 7.76 -6.62 2.72
C LEU A 295 9.17 -7.00 2.27
N PRO A 296 9.43 -7.10 0.95
CA PRO A 296 10.78 -7.22 0.41
C PRO A 296 11.52 -5.88 0.47
N LEU A 297 12.83 -5.94 0.73
CA LEU A 297 13.73 -4.79 0.69
C LEU A 297 14.71 -4.95 -0.48
N SER A 298 14.89 -3.92 -1.32
CA SER A 298 15.90 -3.99 -2.39
C SER A 298 17.32 -4.04 -1.83
N SER A 299 18.25 -4.58 -2.62
CA SER A 299 19.67 -4.60 -2.25
C SER A 299 20.24 -3.19 -2.01
N SER A 300 19.77 -2.18 -2.76
CA SER A 300 20.14 -0.78 -2.56
C SER A 300 19.69 -0.25 -1.21
N LEU A 301 18.43 -0.48 -0.84
CA LEU A 301 17.91 0.00 0.43
C LEU A 301 18.51 -0.77 1.61
N LEU A 302 18.76 -2.07 1.47
CA LEU A 302 19.41 -2.86 2.51
C LEU A 302 20.80 -2.34 2.89
N ALA A 303 21.61 -2.00 1.90
CA ALA A 303 22.93 -1.41 2.15
C ALA A 303 22.82 -0.07 2.90
N VAL A 304 21.82 0.76 2.54
CA VAL A 304 21.54 2.02 3.22
C VAL A 304 21.09 1.78 4.66
N LEU A 305 20.12 0.89 4.89
CA LEU A 305 19.56 0.62 6.21
C LEU A 305 20.55 -0.08 7.13
N ALA A 306 21.41 -0.97 6.60
CA ALA A 306 22.46 -1.61 7.38
C ALA A 306 23.62 -0.64 7.69
N GLY A 307 23.93 0.27 6.76
CA GLY A 307 25.08 1.17 6.86
C GLY A 307 26.42 0.50 6.53
N GLU A 308 26.39 -0.76 6.09
CA GLU A 308 27.55 -1.59 5.74
C GLU A 308 27.20 -2.47 4.51
N PRO A 309 28.18 -2.95 3.74
CA PRO A 309 27.92 -3.88 2.64
C PRO A 309 27.39 -5.21 3.18
N VAL A 310 26.22 -5.64 2.70
CA VAL A 310 25.48 -6.81 3.24
C VAL A 310 25.67 -8.11 2.44
N GLY A 311 26.56 -8.11 1.44
CA GLY A 311 26.62 -9.18 0.42
C GLY A 311 26.93 -10.57 0.98
N ALA A 312 27.87 -10.67 1.94
CA ALA A 312 28.24 -11.94 2.54
C ALA A 312 27.12 -12.49 3.44
N ALA A 313 26.53 -11.62 4.27
CA ALA A 313 25.38 -11.97 5.11
C ALA A 313 24.15 -12.41 4.31
N VAL A 314 23.85 -11.76 3.17
CA VAL A 314 22.76 -12.19 2.27
C VAL A 314 23.01 -13.62 1.77
N VAL A 315 24.22 -13.92 1.28
CA VAL A 315 24.56 -15.26 0.78
C VAL A 315 24.46 -16.33 1.87
N GLU A 316 24.92 -16.02 3.08
CA GLU A 316 24.82 -16.92 4.24
C GLU A 316 23.35 -17.23 4.57
N LEU A 317 22.51 -16.21 4.70
CA LEU A 317 21.10 -16.37 5.06
C LEU A 317 20.27 -17.02 3.95
N GLU A 318 20.59 -16.77 2.68
CA GLU A 318 19.97 -17.45 1.52
C GLU A 318 20.31 -18.94 1.51
N ALA A 319 21.58 -19.31 1.79
CA ALA A 319 21.99 -20.71 1.87
C ALA A 319 21.30 -21.48 3.02
N LEU A 320 20.79 -20.75 4.02
CA LEU A 320 20.01 -21.30 5.14
C LEU A 320 18.49 -21.21 4.92
N ALA A 321 18.05 -20.69 3.77
CA ALA A 321 16.65 -20.39 3.48
C ALA A 321 15.95 -19.50 4.52
N LEU A 322 16.72 -18.68 5.25
CA LEU A 322 16.21 -17.67 6.18
C LEU A 322 15.86 -16.37 5.45
N LEU A 323 16.50 -16.13 4.29
CA LEU A 323 16.09 -15.12 3.33
C LEU A 323 15.58 -15.76 2.05
N GLY A 324 14.48 -15.22 1.52
CA GLY A 324 13.97 -15.51 0.18
C GLY A 324 14.14 -14.30 -0.73
N ARG A 325 14.41 -14.55 -2.02
CA ARG A 325 14.40 -13.50 -3.06
C ARG A 325 13.02 -13.35 -3.67
N ASP A 326 12.57 -12.10 -3.75
CA ASP A 326 11.36 -11.71 -4.46
C ASP A 326 11.70 -10.55 -5.41
N GLY A 327 11.70 -10.84 -6.72
CA GLY A 327 12.18 -9.91 -7.74
C GLY A 327 13.61 -9.43 -7.46
N ALA A 328 13.76 -8.13 -7.22
CA ALA A 328 15.05 -7.47 -6.92
C ALA A 328 15.32 -7.28 -5.42
N GLY A 329 14.42 -7.73 -4.55
CA GLY A 329 14.53 -7.60 -3.10
C GLY A 329 14.65 -8.93 -2.38
N CYS A 330 14.96 -8.87 -1.09
CA CYS A 330 14.89 -10.02 -0.18
C CYS A 330 13.98 -9.74 1.01
N ARG A 331 13.35 -10.80 1.50
CA ARG A 331 12.56 -10.82 2.74
C ARG A 331 12.89 -12.05 3.56
N ALA A 332 12.51 -12.04 4.83
CA ALA A 332 12.76 -13.14 5.76
C ALA A 332 11.44 -13.85 6.12
N PRO A 333 10.90 -14.73 5.25
CA PRO A 333 9.56 -15.27 5.41
C PRO A 333 9.50 -16.36 6.50
N GLY A 334 8.32 -16.47 7.11
CA GLY A 334 7.95 -17.59 7.96
C GLY A 334 8.42 -17.47 9.42
N ARG A 335 7.80 -18.29 10.28
CA ARG A 335 8.00 -18.27 11.74
C ARG A 335 9.44 -18.58 12.16
N PHE A 336 10.07 -19.56 11.52
CA PHE A 336 11.40 -20.02 11.91
C PHE A 336 12.45 -18.91 11.78
N ALA A 337 12.41 -18.12 10.71
CA ALA A 337 13.29 -16.98 10.53
C ALA A 337 13.12 -15.94 11.66
N GLY A 338 11.88 -15.73 12.13
CA GLY A 338 11.58 -14.90 13.30
C GLY A 338 12.20 -15.44 14.59
N LEU A 339 12.04 -16.74 14.86
CA LEU A 339 12.65 -17.37 16.04
C LEU A 339 14.18 -17.24 16.02
N VAL A 340 14.82 -17.48 14.88
CA VAL A 340 16.28 -17.35 14.73
C VAL A 340 16.70 -15.89 14.96
N ALA A 341 15.96 -14.93 14.42
CA ALA A 341 16.22 -13.51 14.60
C ALA A 341 16.17 -13.09 16.08
N GLU A 342 15.11 -13.47 16.79
CA GLU A 342 14.94 -13.18 18.22
C GLU A 342 16.05 -13.80 19.07
N ARG A 343 16.50 -15.01 18.73
CA ARG A 343 17.62 -15.67 19.44
C ARG A 343 18.97 -15.07 19.12
N SER A 344 19.12 -14.44 17.95
CA SER A 344 20.36 -13.75 17.55
C SER A 344 20.53 -12.37 18.20
N GLY A 345 19.46 -11.80 18.80
CA GLY A 345 19.50 -10.51 19.49
C GLY A 345 18.16 -9.76 19.45
N ALA A 346 18.11 -8.56 20.05
CA ALA A 346 16.91 -7.74 20.07
C ALA A 346 16.53 -7.24 18.67
N VAL A 347 15.29 -7.50 18.26
CA VAL A 347 14.70 -7.00 17.01
C VAL A 347 14.25 -5.56 17.22
N ARG A 348 14.68 -4.65 16.35
CA ARG A 348 14.20 -3.25 16.34
C ARG A 348 12.95 -3.19 15.47
N GLY A 349 11.94 -2.42 15.88
CA GLY A 349 10.75 -2.16 15.06
C GLY A 349 11.08 -1.26 13.86
N ALA A 350 10.22 -1.28 12.84
CA ALA A 350 10.42 -0.52 11.61
C ALA A 350 10.48 1.01 11.85
N ALA A 351 9.76 1.52 12.86
CA ALA A 351 9.73 2.93 13.24
C ALA A 351 11.14 3.55 13.41
N GLY A 352 12.07 2.78 14.01
CA GLY A 352 13.44 3.23 14.25
C GLY A 352 14.28 3.50 12.99
N PHE A 353 13.75 3.19 11.80
CA PHE A 353 14.40 3.47 10.52
C PHE A 353 13.88 4.74 9.82
N ALA A 354 12.88 5.44 10.37
CA ALA A 354 12.28 6.63 9.76
C ALA A 354 13.31 7.73 9.46
N VAL A 355 14.21 8.01 10.41
CA VAL A 355 15.28 9.02 10.22
C VAL A 355 16.21 8.64 9.07
N ARG A 356 16.65 7.38 9.02
CA ARG A 356 17.58 6.88 7.99
C ARG A 356 16.96 6.89 6.59
N LEU A 357 15.67 6.56 6.49
CA LEU A 357 14.92 6.69 5.23
C LEU A 357 14.79 8.15 4.79
N THR A 358 14.56 9.05 5.74
CA THR A 358 14.48 10.49 5.48
C THR A 358 15.82 11.03 4.96
N GLU A 359 16.92 10.68 5.62
CA GLU A 359 18.28 11.03 5.20
C GLU A 359 18.61 10.49 3.80
N TRP A 360 18.26 9.23 3.53
CA TRP A 360 18.45 8.61 2.22
C TRP A 360 17.72 9.35 1.10
N MET A 361 16.46 9.70 1.32
CA MET A 361 15.68 10.48 0.34
C MET A 361 16.28 11.88 0.15
N CYS A 362 16.70 12.53 1.24
CA CYS A 362 17.31 13.86 1.20
C CYS A 362 18.69 13.87 0.54
N ALA A 363 19.43 12.76 0.62
CA ALA A 363 20.73 12.56 -0.03
C ALA A 363 20.62 12.38 -1.55
N GLY A 364 19.42 12.25 -2.10
CA GLY A 364 19.18 12.23 -3.55
C GLY A 364 18.76 10.88 -4.11
N ALA A 365 17.99 10.09 -3.35
CA ALA A 365 17.36 8.86 -3.85
C ALA A 365 16.63 9.12 -5.19
N SER A 366 16.82 8.22 -6.16
CA SER A 366 16.20 8.35 -7.47
C SER A 366 14.70 8.06 -7.43
N ARG A 367 13.96 8.59 -8.42
CA ARG A 367 12.52 8.28 -8.58
C ARG A 367 12.25 6.79 -8.63
N HIS A 368 13.11 6.03 -9.32
CA HIS A 368 12.93 4.59 -9.47
C HIS A 368 13.10 3.88 -8.13
N GLU A 369 14.13 4.21 -7.35
CA GLU A 369 14.34 3.59 -6.04
C GLU A 369 13.18 3.90 -5.08
N VAL A 370 12.72 5.16 -5.02
CA VAL A 370 11.56 5.53 -4.19
C VAL A 370 10.28 4.83 -4.65
N ALA A 371 10.10 4.62 -5.96
CA ALA A 371 8.93 3.91 -6.48
C ALA A 371 8.92 2.44 -6.07
N VAL A 372 10.09 1.79 -6.07
CA VAL A 372 10.29 0.39 -5.64
C VAL A 372 10.03 0.26 -4.14
N GLU A 373 10.53 1.20 -3.34
CA GLU A 373 10.46 1.16 -1.87
C GLU A 373 9.20 1.81 -1.29
N SER A 374 8.21 2.15 -2.12
CA SER A 374 7.02 2.88 -1.69
C SER A 374 6.21 2.17 -0.60
N ALA A 375 6.10 0.83 -0.66
CA ALA A 375 5.46 0.03 0.39
C ALA A 375 6.23 0.09 1.73
N VAL A 376 7.57 0.02 1.67
CA VAL A 376 8.46 0.09 2.83
C VAL A 376 8.37 1.46 3.50
N ILE A 377 8.34 2.53 2.70
CA ILE A 377 8.15 3.91 3.19
C ILE A 377 6.81 4.03 3.92
N CYS A 378 5.72 3.53 3.33
CA CYS A 378 4.40 3.56 3.96
C CYS A 378 4.35 2.73 5.25
N HIS A 379 5.03 1.59 5.28
CA HIS A 379 5.09 0.73 6.47
C HIS A 379 5.85 1.41 7.60
N VAL A 380 7.05 1.95 7.37
CA VAL A 380 7.81 2.68 8.40
C VAL A 380 7.03 3.88 8.91
N LEU A 381 6.37 4.62 8.02
CA LEU A 381 5.55 5.76 8.42
C LEU A 381 4.36 5.34 9.30
N THR A 382 3.71 4.22 8.97
CA THR A 382 2.62 3.65 9.78
C THR A 382 3.12 3.24 11.16
N GLU A 383 4.24 2.50 11.22
CA GLU A 383 4.84 2.06 12.49
C GLU A 383 5.32 3.24 13.34
N ALA A 384 5.91 4.27 12.73
CA ALA A 384 6.32 5.49 13.44
C ALA A 384 5.11 6.25 14.00
N SER A 385 3.99 6.32 13.25
CA SER A 385 2.75 6.93 13.74
C SER A 385 2.16 6.15 14.93
N LEU A 386 2.11 4.81 14.82
CA LEU A 386 1.63 3.92 15.89
C LEU A 386 2.51 3.97 17.16
N ALA A 387 3.81 4.14 16.99
CA ALA A 387 4.77 4.31 18.08
C ALA A 387 4.68 5.71 18.75
N GLY A 388 3.89 6.63 18.21
CA GLY A 388 3.81 8.02 18.68
C GLY A 388 5.04 8.86 18.33
N GLU A 389 5.90 8.39 17.43
CA GLU A 389 7.09 9.11 16.95
C GLU A 389 6.71 10.16 15.88
N HIS A 390 5.76 11.03 16.23
CA HIS A 390 5.19 12.02 15.31
C HIS A 390 6.23 12.93 14.62
N PRO A 391 7.33 13.40 15.27
CA PRO A 391 8.37 14.16 14.59
C PRO A 391 9.02 13.40 13.44
N ALA A 392 9.42 12.15 13.67
CA ALA A 392 10.06 11.31 12.66
C ALA A 392 9.09 10.94 11.54
N ALA A 393 7.83 10.67 11.88
CA ALA A 393 6.77 10.42 10.91
C ALA A 393 6.53 11.65 10.01
N ARG A 394 6.43 12.85 10.58
CA ARG A 394 6.27 14.10 9.84
C ARG A 394 7.44 14.34 8.90
N ASP A 395 8.68 14.22 9.38
CA ASP A 395 9.89 14.44 8.59
C ASP A 395 9.99 13.46 7.41
N LEU A 396 9.70 12.18 7.67
CA LEU A 396 9.65 11.15 6.64
C LEU A 396 8.57 11.44 5.59
N ALA A 397 7.36 11.83 6.03
CA ALA A 397 6.27 12.16 5.13
C ALA A 397 6.58 13.39 4.26
N ARG A 398 7.21 14.43 4.82
CA ARG A 398 7.66 15.63 4.09
C ARG A 398 8.72 15.30 3.04
N ALA A 399 9.62 14.37 3.32
CA ALA A 399 10.62 13.91 2.34
C ALA A 399 10.00 13.02 1.25
N ALA A 400 9.09 12.13 1.61
CA ALA A 400 8.51 11.14 0.70
C ALA A 400 7.43 11.72 -0.24
N ALA A 401 6.56 12.60 0.26
CA ALA A 401 5.40 13.09 -0.49
C ALA A 401 5.73 13.64 -1.89
N PRO A 402 6.67 14.59 -2.07
CA PRO A 402 6.95 15.13 -3.40
C PRO A 402 7.65 14.12 -4.32
N LEU A 403 8.39 13.16 -3.77
CA LEU A 403 9.00 12.09 -4.57
C LEU A 403 7.93 11.12 -5.06
N LEU A 404 7.01 10.66 -4.19
CA LEU A 404 5.93 9.73 -4.54
C LEU A 404 4.93 10.34 -5.53
N ALA A 405 4.64 11.64 -5.42
CA ALA A 405 3.84 12.35 -6.42
C ALA A 405 4.42 12.19 -7.84
N ARG A 406 5.76 12.18 -7.96
CA ARG A 406 6.49 12.04 -9.23
C ARG A 406 6.72 10.62 -9.71
N THR A 407 6.56 9.62 -8.85
CA THR A 407 6.71 8.20 -9.24
C THR A 407 5.43 7.60 -9.78
N LEU A 408 4.32 8.36 -9.78
CA LEU A 408 2.97 7.90 -10.15
C LEU A 408 2.38 6.86 -9.17
N ARG A 409 3.08 6.61 -8.03
CA ARG A 409 2.62 5.82 -6.87
C ARG A 409 1.63 6.62 -6.03
N TRP A 410 0.49 6.95 -6.62
CA TRP A 410 -0.46 7.88 -6.03
C TRP A 410 -1.32 7.27 -4.92
N GLY A 411 -1.39 5.94 -4.83
CA GLY A 411 -1.91 5.24 -3.66
C GLY A 411 -0.99 5.40 -2.46
N ALA A 412 0.31 5.15 -2.63
CA ALA A 412 1.32 5.39 -1.60
C ALA A 412 1.41 6.88 -1.24
N TRP A 413 1.34 7.77 -2.23
CA TRP A 413 1.30 9.22 -1.99
C TRP A 413 0.10 9.60 -1.10
N ARG A 414 -1.11 9.11 -1.41
CA ARG A 414 -2.29 9.30 -0.54
C ARG A 414 -2.01 8.86 0.90
N LYS A 415 -1.48 7.65 1.09
CA LYS A 415 -1.21 7.10 2.42
C LYS A 415 -0.19 7.93 3.19
N VAL A 416 0.85 8.41 2.51
CA VAL A 416 1.87 9.28 3.11
C VAL A 416 1.28 10.64 3.49
N LEU A 417 0.43 11.24 2.67
CA LEU A 417 -0.25 12.49 2.98
C LEU A 417 -1.19 12.33 4.19
N GLU A 418 -1.95 11.24 4.25
CA GLU A 418 -2.85 10.93 5.37
C GLU A 418 -2.09 10.80 6.70
N LEU A 419 -1.03 9.98 6.74
CA LEU A 419 -0.23 9.77 7.94
C LEU A 419 0.62 11.01 8.31
N GLY A 420 1.12 11.75 7.32
CA GLY A 420 1.82 13.00 7.52
C GLY A 420 0.92 14.07 8.15
N LEU A 421 -0.33 14.17 7.68
CA LEU A 421 -1.33 15.07 8.24
C LEU A 421 -1.71 14.71 9.68
N GLU A 422 -1.83 13.42 9.99
CA GLU A 422 -2.03 12.94 11.35
C GLU A 422 -0.87 13.34 12.27
N ALA A 423 0.36 13.06 11.87
CA ALA A 423 1.55 13.46 12.62
C ALA A 423 1.65 14.99 12.80
N ALA A 424 1.34 15.77 11.76
CA ALA A 424 1.34 17.23 11.83
C ALA A 424 0.30 17.78 12.81
N ARG A 425 -0.90 17.18 12.86
CA ARG A 425 -1.95 17.54 13.83
C ARG A 425 -1.53 17.21 15.26
N SER A 426 -0.92 16.05 15.49
CA SER A 426 -0.41 15.66 16.81
C SER A 426 0.72 16.58 17.29
N LEU A 427 1.48 17.18 16.36
CA LEU A 427 2.53 18.16 16.65
C LEU A 427 2.03 19.61 16.68
N GLU A 428 0.75 19.85 16.39
CA GLU A 428 0.16 21.19 16.26
C GLU A 428 0.90 22.10 15.24
N SER A 429 1.52 21.49 14.20
CA SER A 429 2.27 22.21 13.17
C SER A 429 1.32 22.74 12.08
N VAL A 430 1.00 24.04 12.14
CA VAL A 430 0.10 24.70 11.17
C VAL A 430 0.64 24.60 9.74
N GLU A 431 1.93 24.87 9.53
CA GLU A 431 2.57 24.82 8.21
C GLU A 431 2.49 23.43 7.57
N ASP A 432 2.73 22.38 8.36
CA ASP A 432 2.69 21.01 7.84
C ASP A 432 1.24 20.55 7.58
N VAL A 433 0.29 20.96 8.41
CA VAL A 433 -1.15 20.71 8.19
C VAL A 433 -1.62 21.34 6.89
N GLU A 434 -1.25 22.61 6.63
CA GLU A 434 -1.57 23.31 5.39
C GLU A 434 -0.95 22.60 4.18
N TYR A 435 0.32 22.22 4.27
CA TYR A 435 0.99 21.49 3.20
C TYR A 435 0.32 20.16 2.85
N PHE A 436 0.10 19.28 3.82
CA PHE A 436 -0.46 17.95 3.53
C PHE A 436 -1.90 18.04 3.02
N THR A 437 -2.67 19.03 3.52
CA THR A 437 -4.02 19.31 3.03
C THR A 437 -3.98 19.79 1.58
N HIS A 438 -3.09 20.74 1.25
CA HIS A 438 -2.90 21.25 -0.10
C HIS A 438 -2.48 20.16 -1.09
N GLU A 439 -1.50 19.32 -0.74
CA GLU A 439 -1.07 18.21 -1.61
C GLU A 439 -2.18 17.19 -1.86
N GLU A 440 -3.00 16.89 -0.85
CA GLU A 440 -4.13 15.96 -1.00
C GLU A 440 -5.22 16.57 -1.90
N GLN A 441 -5.48 17.88 -1.78
CA GLN A 441 -6.38 18.59 -2.69
C GLN A 441 -5.87 18.53 -4.14
N VAL A 442 -4.57 18.77 -4.35
CA VAL A 442 -3.92 18.65 -5.67
C VAL A 442 -4.10 17.25 -6.26
N ARG A 443 -3.83 16.21 -5.47
CA ARG A 443 -3.99 14.80 -5.90
C ARG A 443 -5.44 14.49 -6.28
N ARG A 444 -6.40 14.85 -5.42
CA ARG A 444 -7.84 14.59 -5.66
C ARG A 444 -8.36 15.31 -6.88
N ARG A 445 -8.01 16.58 -7.05
CA ARG A 445 -8.37 17.38 -8.22
C ARG A 445 -7.84 16.77 -9.51
N THR A 446 -6.61 16.25 -9.45
CA THR A 446 -5.96 15.67 -10.62
C THR A 446 -6.57 14.33 -11.03
N LEU A 447 -6.99 13.51 -10.07
CA LEU A 447 -7.70 12.27 -10.37
C LEU A 447 -9.15 12.48 -10.82
N GLY A 448 -9.66 13.72 -10.79
CA GLY A 448 -11.08 14.01 -11.01
C GLY A 448 -11.97 13.42 -9.91
N ILE A 449 -11.39 13.06 -8.75
CA ILE A 449 -12.07 12.56 -7.55
C ILE A 449 -12.54 13.74 -6.69
N ALA A 450 -11.84 14.87 -6.76
CA ALA A 450 -12.49 16.14 -6.61
C ALA A 450 -13.03 16.49 -7.99
N ALA A 451 -14.34 16.59 -8.07
CA ALA A 451 -14.90 17.52 -9.02
C ALA A 451 -14.16 18.90 -8.80
N GLY A 452 -14.02 19.74 -9.83
CA GLY A 452 -13.90 21.23 -9.81
C GLY A 452 -12.73 21.94 -9.10
N ALA A 453 -11.98 22.65 -9.97
CA ALA A 453 -11.03 23.77 -9.86
C ALA A 453 -10.66 24.44 -8.52
N VAL A 454 -9.37 24.80 -8.39
CA VAL A 454 -8.91 26.21 -8.24
C VAL A 454 -7.64 26.47 -9.06
N ALA A 455 -7.74 27.05 -10.25
CA ALA A 455 -6.57 27.57 -10.95
C ALA A 455 -6.11 28.87 -10.27
N GLY A 456 -4.85 28.94 -9.88
CA GLY A 456 -4.11 30.20 -9.87
C GLY A 456 -3.81 30.83 -8.51
N THR A 457 -2.70 30.45 -7.90
CA THR A 457 -1.71 31.42 -7.37
C THR A 457 -0.30 30.84 -7.47
N ALA A 458 0.31 30.92 -8.66
CA ALA A 458 1.76 30.88 -8.78
C ALA A 458 2.26 32.33 -8.94
N ALA A 459 2.40 33.04 -7.82
CA ALA A 459 3.09 34.32 -7.80
C ALA A 459 4.60 34.05 -7.75
N GLY A 460 5.22 34.00 -8.93
CA GLY A 460 6.68 34.04 -9.11
C GLY A 460 7.06 35.24 -9.98
N LEU A 461 7.75 36.19 -9.37
CA LEU A 461 8.39 37.35 -9.99
C LEU A 461 9.17 37.01 -11.27
N ALA A 462 8.94 37.76 -12.35
CA ALA A 462 9.99 38.14 -13.29
C ALA A 462 9.59 39.41 -14.06
N ALA A 463 10.32 40.48 -13.79
CA ALA A 463 10.32 41.71 -14.54
C ALA A 463 10.76 41.49 -15.99
N VAL A 464 10.05 42.11 -16.95
CA VAL A 464 10.68 42.58 -18.18
C VAL A 464 10.37 44.07 -18.30
N VAL A 465 11.40 44.85 -17.98
CA VAL A 465 11.55 46.23 -18.44
C VAL A 465 11.73 46.19 -19.94
N GLY A 466 10.94 46.99 -20.66
CA GLY A 466 11.05 47.19 -22.11
C GLY A 466 10.21 48.39 -22.54
N GLN A 467 10.72 49.59 -22.26
CA GLN A 467 10.21 50.85 -22.80
C GLN A 467 10.42 50.91 -24.32
N ASN A 468 9.41 51.32 -25.09
CA ASN A 468 9.34 52.63 -25.75
C ASN A 468 8.42 52.64 -26.99
N ALA A 469 7.55 53.65 -26.99
CA ALA A 469 7.20 54.57 -28.07
C ALA A 469 6.98 54.04 -29.50
N ALA A 470 5.82 54.33 -30.09
CA ALA A 470 5.62 55.60 -30.82
C ALA A 470 4.31 55.59 -31.64
N HIS A 471 3.52 56.65 -31.45
CA HIS A 471 2.88 57.46 -32.48
C HIS A 471 2.33 56.79 -33.76
N GLY A 472 1.01 56.94 -33.93
CA GLY A 472 0.51 57.76 -35.03
C GLY A 472 -0.32 57.06 -36.09
N GLY A 473 -1.55 57.54 -36.25
CA GLY A 473 -2.05 57.88 -37.58
C GLY A 473 -3.07 56.91 -38.21
N ALA A 474 -4.34 57.31 -38.08
CA ALA A 474 -5.31 57.49 -39.15
C ALA A 474 -5.63 56.30 -40.10
N ALA A 475 -6.89 55.86 -40.08
CA ALA A 475 -7.82 56.03 -41.21
C ALA A 475 -9.22 55.49 -40.87
N ALA A 476 -10.18 56.41 -40.76
CA ALA A 476 -11.58 56.20 -41.17
C ALA A 476 -11.64 56.24 -42.73
N PRO A 477 -12.73 55.91 -43.46
CA PRO A 477 -14.13 56.17 -43.08
C PRO A 477 -15.20 55.15 -43.54
N GLY A 478 -16.44 55.34 -43.06
CA GLY A 478 -17.61 55.20 -43.93
C GLY A 478 -18.87 54.54 -43.35
N ALA A 479 -19.98 55.31 -43.44
CA ALA A 479 -21.40 54.93 -43.43
C ALA A 479 -22.05 54.59 -42.07
N THR A 480 -22.68 55.54 -41.37
CA THR A 480 -24.05 56.08 -41.53
C THR A 480 -25.19 55.08 -41.24
N HIS A 481 -25.88 55.26 -40.10
CA HIS A 481 -27.33 55.49 -39.94
C HIS A 481 -27.63 55.50 -38.42
N SER A 482 -27.86 56.69 -37.83
CA SER A 482 -29.20 57.22 -37.49
C SER A 482 -29.90 56.45 -36.36
N GLY A 483 -30.02 57.09 -35.18
CA GLY A 483 -30.86 56.61 -34.09
C GLY A 483 -30.52 57.21 -32.72
N ALA A 484 -30.79 58.51 -32.56
CA ALA A 484 -30.69 59.20 -31.28
C ALA A 484 -31.85 58.84 -30.34
N ALA A 485 -31.57 58.60 -29.06
CA ALA A 485 -32.42 59.02 -27.95
C ALA A 485 -31.60 59.09 -26.65
N ALA A 486 -31.31 60.32 -26.24
CA ALA A 486 -30.73 60.68 -24.97
C ALA A 486 -31.80 60.67 -23.87
N VAL A 487 -31.49 60.17 -22.68
CA VAL A 487 -32.10 60.63 -21.41
C VAL A 487 -31.04 60.59 -20.30
N THR A 488 -30.43 61.76 -20.11
CA THR A 488 -30.05 62.43 -18.84
C THR A 488 -29.72 61.61 -17.59
N HIS A 489 -28.48 61.76 -17.11
CA HIS A 489 -28.12 61.72 -15.68
C HIS A 489 -28.80 62.88 -14.90
N PRO A 490 -28.83 62.79 -13.55
CA PRO A 490 -27.90 63.65 -12.82
C PRO A 490 -27.18 62.95 -11.67
N VAL A 491 -26.25 63.73 -11.13
CA VAL A 491 -25.04 63.40 -10.36
C VAL A 491 -25.26 63.69 -8.86
N VAL A 492 -24.29 63.24 -8.05
CA VAL A 492 -23.80 63.80 -6.77
C VAL A 492 -24.48 63.27 -5.51
N ILE A 493 -23.70 62.63 -4.62
CA ILE A 493 -23.22 63.19 -3.35
C ILE A 493 -22.19 62.20 -2.77
N GLY A 494 -20.96 62.68 -2.61
CA GLY A 494 -19.95 62.00 -1.80
C GLY A 494 -20.05 62.45 -0.34
N ILE A 495 -19.67 61.57 0.57
CA ILE A 495 -19.10 61.94 1.88
C ILE A 495 -17.99 60.94 2.17
N GLY A 496 -16.76 61.45 2.25
CA GLY A 496 -15.67 60.78 2.95
C GLY A 496 -15.71 61.16 4.43
N VAL A 497 -15.38 60.21 5.30
CA VAL A 497 -14.81 60.49 6.61
C VAL A 497 -13.69 59.48 6.85
N ALA A 498 -12.46 59.99 6.86
CA ALA A 498 -11.32 59.36 7.48
C ALA A 498 -11.30 59.73 8.96
N ALA A 499 -10.92 58.79 9.82
CA ALA A 499 -10.41 59.08 11.16
C ALA A 499 -9.28 58.10 11.49
N VAL A 500 -8.22 58.67 12.03
CA VAL A 500 -6.87 58.14 12.20
C VAL A 500 -6.59 57.93 13.70
N VAL A 501 -5.56 57.11 14.00
CA VAL A 501 -4.60 57.18 15.11
C VAL A 501 -4.81 56.24 16.30
N ALA A 502 -3.88 55.28 16.43
CA ALA A 502 -2.92 55.08 17.53
C ALA A 502 -2.52 53.59 17.52
N GLY A 503 -1.26 53.13 17.50
CA GLY A 503 0.05 53.65 17.87
C GLY A 503 0.78 52.47 18.54
N GLY A 504 1.86 51.92 17.97
CA GLY A 504 3.25 52.19 18.38
C GLY A 504 4.07 50.89 18.18
N VAL A 505 5.08 50.86 17.30
CA VAL A 505 6.51 51.20 17.51
C VAL A 505 7.27 50.19 18.40
N PHE A 506 8.16 49.42 17.78
CA PHE A 506 9.54 49.25 18.27
C PHE A 506 10.50 48.98 17.10
N MET A 507 11.53 49.81 16.98
CA MET A 507 12.64 49.71 16.04
C MET A 507 13.91 50.10 16.81
N VAL A 508 14.91 49.22 16.84
CA VAL A 508 16.35 49.50 17.06
C VAL A 508 17.07 48.26 16.49
N GLY A 509 18.13 48.31 15.68
CA GLY A 509 18.96 49.37 15.13
C GLY A 509 20.07 48.72 14.30
N LEU A 510 20.43 49.39 13.19
CA LEU A 510 21.53 49.03 12.28
C LEU A 510 22.88 49.52 12.82
N ALA A 511 23.98 48.85 12.45
CA ALA A 511 25.21 49.50 11.96
C ALA A 511 26.24 48.48 11.43
N GLY A 512 26.88 48.82 10.30
CA GLY A 512 28.23 48.34 9.99
C GLY A 512 28.45 47.86 8.55
N GLY A 513 28.48 48.77 7.57
CA GLY A 513 28.93 48.50 6.21
C GLY A 513 30.41 48.81 5.98
N SER A 514 31.03 48.09 5.04
CA SER A 514 32.15 48.40 4.13
C SER A 514 32.85 47.07 3.82
N GLY A 515 33.14 46.64 2.60
CA GLY A 515 33.41 47.33 1.34
C GLY A 515 34.76 46.79 0.84
N GLY A 516 34.79 46.06 -0.27
CA GLY A 516 36.04 45.67 -0.93
C GLY A 516 36.03 44.32 -1.69
N GLN A 517 35.72 44.37 -2.99
CA GLN A 517 36.44 43.62 -4.04
C GLN A 517 37.31 44.66 -4.78
N PRO A 518 38.46 44.34 -5.43
CA PRO A 518 38.66 43.17 -6.30
C PRO A 518 40.07 42.55 -6.30
N GLU A 519 40.22 41.36 -6.92
CA GLU A 519 41.15 41.07 -8.04
C GLU A 519 41.50 39.58 -8.18
N ALA A 520 41.87 39.25 -9.42
CA ALA A 520 42.10 37.93 -9.99
C ALA A 520 43.36 37.22 -9.49
N GLY A 521 43.37 35.88 -9.58
CA GLY A 521 44.55 35.06 -9.33
C GLY A 521 44.40 33.63 -9.82
N ALA A 522 44.88 33.42 -11.05
CA ALA A 522 45.49 32.23 -11.67
C ALA A 522 45.24 30.80 -11.13
N ALA A 523 45.06 29.90 -12.11
CA ALA A 523 45.21 28.45 -12.03
C ALA A 523 46.56 27.99 -11.44
N PRO A 524 46.67 26.70 -11.10
CA PRO A 524 47.57 25.89 -11.91
C PRO A 524 46.98 24.55 -12.36
N ALA A 525 47.43 24.15 -13.55
CA ALA A 525 47.34 22.81 -14.10
C ALA A 525 48.41 21.89 -13.50
N SER A 526 48.07 20.62 -13.29
CA SER A 526 48.92 19.42 -13.32
C SER A 526 47.96 18.24 -13.10
N GLY A 527 47.75 17.27 -13.98
CA GLY A 527 48.69 16.66 -14.91
C GLY A 527 49.28 15.41 -14.27
N THR A 528 48.59 14.27 -14.37
CA THR A 528 49.21 12.93 -14.42
C THR A 528 48.16 11.90 -14.82
N GLY A 529 48.30 11.36 -16.03
CA GLY A 529 47.72 10.05 -16.38
C GLY A 529 48.33 8.97 -15.49
N VAL A 530 47.77 7.76 -15.47
CA VAL A 530 48.28 6.69 -16.34
C VAL A 530 47.47 5.39 -16.13
N ARG A 531 47.16 4.76 -17.28
CA ARG A 531 46.97 3.32 -17.59
C ARG A 531 45.75 2.54 -17.07
N ILE A 532 44.83 2.36 -18.02
CA ILE A 532 44.08 1.13 -18.26
C ILE A 532 45.01 0.11 -18.91
N PRO A 533 45.04 -1.17 -18.49
CA PRO A 533 45.47 -2.26 -19.34
C PRO A 533 44.25 -3.03 -19.88
N SER A 534 44.23 -3.16 -21.21
CA SER A 534 43.52 -4.21 -21.93
C SER A 534 44.55 -5.30 -22.29
N ALA A 535 44.19 -6.58 -22.17
CA ALA A 535 44.63 -7.64 -23.08
C ALA A 535 43.93 -8.98 -22.79
N SER A 536 43.41 -9.54 -23.88
CA SER A 536 43.27 -10.95 -24.28
C SER A 536 44.43 -11.85 -23.77
N ASP A 537 44.37 -13.18 -23.69
CA ASP A 537 43.91 -14.18 -24.66
C ASP A 537 44.01 -15.61 -24.07
N ALA A 538 43.24 -16.53 -24.65
CA ALA A 538 43.49 -17.98 -24.89
C ALA A 538 44.00 -18.95 -23.79
N GLY A 539 43.33 -20.12 -23.74
CA GLY A 539 43.94 -21.41 -23.35
C GLY A 539 42.98 -22.39 -22.65
N SER A 540 42.25 -23.22 -23.40
CA SER A 540 42.51 -24.67 -23.53
C SER A 540 41.76 -25.54 -22.51
N GLY A 541 40.87 -26.41 -23.02
CA GLY A 541 40.11 -27.38 -22.23
C GLY A 541 40.93 -28.58 -21.72
N PRO A 542 40.24 -29.54 -21.09
CA PRO A 542 40.28 -30.87 -21.68
C PRO A 542 38.91 -31.54 -21.78
N SER A 543 38.78 -32.31 -22.85
CA SER A 543 37.82 -33.37 -23.10
C SER A 543 37.99 -34.55 -22.15
N VAL A 544 36.89 -35.09 -21.63
CA VAL A 544 36.79 -36.51 -21.25
C VAL A 544 35.48 -37.07 -21.81
N SER A 545 35.64 -38.05 -22.70
CA SER A 545 34.63 -38.98 -23.17
C SER A 545 34.41 -40.08 -22.12
N GLU A 546 33.18 -40.56 -21.96
CA GLU A 546 32.80 -41.98 -21.75
C GLU A 546 31.28 -42.03 -21.51
N ALA A 547 30.49 -42.55 -22.46
CA ALA A 547 30.12 -43.96 -22.63
C ALA A 547 29.03 -44.41 -21.64
N GLY A 548 27.80 -44.56 -22.16
CA GLY A 548 26.75 -45.35 -21.52
C GLY A 548 27.11 -46.85 -21.52
N PRO A 549 26.46 -47.64 -20.65
CA PRO A 549 25.36 -48.44 -21.19
C PRO A 549 24.14 -48.57 -20.25
N GLY A 550 22.96 -48.80 -20.84
CA GLY A 550 21.80 -49.39 -20.13
C GLY A 550 21.94 -50.92 -19.99
N PRO A 551 20.83 -51.65 -19.91
CA PRO A 551 20.07 -51.84 -18.68
C PRO A 551 20.03 -53.32 -18.25
N SER A 552 19.89 -53.59 -16.95
CA SER A 552 19.34 -54.84 -16.41
C SER A 552 18.59 -54.47 -15.13
N GLY A 553 17.35 -54.83 -14.87
CA GLY A 553 16.60 -55.99 -15.33
C GLY A 553 16.44 -56.96 -14.16
N PHE A 554 15.70 -56.60 -13.11
CA PHE A 554 15.19 -57.57 -12.14
C PHE A 554 13.90 -57.09 -11.46
N ARG A 555 12.85 -57.90 -11.61
CA ARG A 555 11.55 -57.87 -10.93
C ARG A 555 11.22 -59.36 -10.66
N PRO A 556 10.22 -59.65 -9.81
CA PRO A 556 10.20 -59.71 -8.35
C PRO A 556 10.21 -61.19 -7.87
N PRO A 557 9.86 -61.46 -6.60
CA PRO A 557 8.95 -62.58 -6.37
C PRO A 557 7.67 -62.16 -5.64
N LYS A 558 6.59 -62.87 -5.99
CA LYS A 558 5.27 -62.82 -5.38
C LYS A 558 5.09 -63.99 -4.37
N SER A 559 4.12 -63.76 -3.49
CA SER A 559 3.19 -64.71 -2.84
C SER A 559 3.74 -65.73 -1.84
N GLY A 560 3.22 -65.62 -0.61
CA GLY A 560 3.25 -66.63 0.44
C GLY A 560 2.08 -66.39 1.39
N GLU A 561 1.19 -67.37 1.44
CA GLU A 561 -0.17 -67.44 2.00
C GLU A 561 -0.24 -67.56 3.54
N SER A 562 -1.41 -67.19 4.09
CA SER A 562 -2.10 -67.65 5.32
C SER A 562 -1.39 -68.60 6.29
N ASP A 563 -1.46 -68.30 7.60
CA ASP A 563 -2.16 -69.19 8.55
C ASP A 563 -2.38 -68.58 9.94
N ALA A 564 -3.55 -68.90 10.50
CA ALA A 564 -4.01 -68.59 11.85
C ALA A 564 -3.60 -69.70 12.83
N LEU A 565 -3.24 -69.37 14.08
CA LEU A 565 -3.68 -70.11 15.26
C LEU A 565 -3.39 -69.40 16.60
N THR A 566 -4.34 -69.62 17.50
CA THR A 566 -4.55 -69.31 18.92
C THR A 566 -3.43 -69.69 19.91
N ASP A 567 -3.18 -68.91 20.98
CA ASP A 567 -3.74 -69.05 22.36
C ASP A 567 -2.78 -68.56 23.50
N GLY A 568 -3.31 -67.71 24.41
CA GLY A 568 -2.96 -67.42 25.82
C GLY A 568 -1.53 -67.05 26.28
N PRO A 569 -1.31 -66.54 27.53
CA PRO A 569 -2.26 -66.26 28.61
C PRO A 569 -2.17 -64.82 29.20
N ARG A 570 -3.23 -64.48 29.97
CA ARG A 570 -3.43 -63.24 30.72
C ARG A 570 -2.33 -62.98 31.75
N LEU A 571 -1.78 -61.76 31.75
CA LEU A 571 -1.10 -61.19 32.92
C LEU A 571 -1.68 -59.80 33.27
N ARG A 572 -1.82 -59.63 34.57
CA ARG A 572 -2.60 -58.64 35.32
C ARG A 572 -2.37 -57.18 34.93
N ARG A 573 -3.49 -56.47 34.75
CA ARG A 573 -3.61 -55.01 34.73
C ARG A 573 -3.27 -54.45 36.13
N PRO A 574 -2.26 -53.58 36.30
CA PRO A 574 -2.16 -52.72 37.47
C PRO A 574 -3.16 -51.57 37.34
N PRO A 575 -3.56 -50.93 38.46
CA PRO A 575 -4.74 -50.07 38.52
C PRO A 575 -4.55 -48.78 37.73
N SER A 576 -5.64 -48.34 37.12
CA SER A 576 -5.82 -47.01 36.55
C SER A 576 -5.41 -45.94 37.56
N ARG A 577 -4.29 -45.27 37.32
CA ARG A 577 -4.17 -43.88 37.75
C ARG A 577 -5.14 -43.09 36.89
N ASN A 578 -6.28 -42.75 37.47
CA ASN A 578 -7.02 -41.56 37.07
C ASN A 578 -6.06 -40.39 37.29
N THR A 579 -5.36 -39.99 36.24
CA THR A 579 -5.05 -38.59 36.04
C THR A 579 -6.17 -38.09 35.16
N ASP A 580 -7.17 -37.50 35.82
CA ASP A 580 -8.09 -36.55 35.23
C ASP A 580 -7.25 -35.37 34.71
N GLU A 581 -6.62 -35.57 33.56
CA GLU A 581 -6.06 -34.50 32.73
C GLU A 581 -7.01 -34.34 31.53
N GLU A 582 -8.29 -34.24 31.88
CA GLU A 582 -9.32 -33.67 31.03
C GLU A 582 -8.88 -32.23 30.77
N HIS A 583 -8.23 -32.01 29.63
CA HIS A 583 -8.00 -30.68 29.08
C HIS A 583 -9.32 -29.92 29.18
N ARG A 584 -9.41 -28.98 30.13
CA ARG A 584 -10.44 -27.93 30.16
C ARG A 584 -10.23 -27.07 28.92
N THR A 585 -10.66 -27.57 27.79
CA THR A 585 -10.81 -26.78 26.58
C THR A 585 -11.86 -25.73 26.87
N CYS A 586 -11.44 -24.46 26.84
CA CYS A 586 -12.36 -23.38 27.03
C CYS A 586 -13.39 -23.39 25.90
N LYS A 587 -14.67 -23.61 26.22
CA LYS A 587 -15.73 -23.57 25.22
C LYS A 587 -16.08 -22.11 24.94
N ALA A 588 -15.74 -21.63 23.75
CA ALA A 588 -16.04 -20.27 23.31
C ALA A 588 -17.53 -19.92 23.51
N VAL A 589 -17.79 -18.81 24.19
CA VAL A 589 -19.13 -18.27 24.45
C VAL A 589 -19.47 -17.24 23.38
N VAL A 590 -20.50 -17.49 22.59
CA VAL A 590 -21.03 -16.49 21.66
C VAL A 590 -22.19 -15.77 22.32
N MET A 591 -22.00 -14.48 22.62
CA MET A 591 -23.02 -13.63 23.21
C MET A 591 -24.05 -13.16 22.16
N PRO A 592 -25.31 -12.90 22.56
CA PRO A 592 -26.30 -12.33 21.67
C PRO A 592 -25.84 -10.96 21.16
N THR A 593 -26.27 -10.58 19.95
CA THR A 593 -25.89 -9.28 19.38
C THR A 593 -26.50 -8.14 20.20
N GLU A 594 -25.66 -7.19 20.60
CA GLU A 594 -26.08 -5.99 21.31
C GLU A 594 -26.28 -4.82 20.33
N THR A 595 -27.37 -4.08 20.49
CA THR A 595 -27.71 -2.96 19.60
C THR A 595 -27.80 -1.67 20.42
N PHE A 596 -26.87 -0.76 20.13
CA PHE A 596 -26.90 0.63 20.57
C PHE A 596 -27.91 1.39 19.72
N GLY A 597 -28.61 2.34 20.34
CA GLY A 597 -29.62 3.14 19.66
C GLY A 597 -29.01 4.09 18.62
N ALA A 598 -29.76 5.13 18.30
CA ALA A 598 -29.25 6.22 17.49
C ALA A 598 -28.42 7.16 18.37
N VAL A 599 -27.10 7.14 18.22
CA VAL A 599 -26.16 7.97 18.99
C VAL A 599 -25.61 9.09 18.10
N ALA A 600 -25.74 10.33 18.55
CA ALA A 600 -25.20 11.47 17.83
C ALA A 600 -23.67 11.34 17.67
N ALA A 601 -23.12 11.84 16.57
CA ALA A 601 -21.68 11.76 16.35
C ALA A 601 -20.90 12.44 17.48
N GLU A 602 -19.79 11.83 17.88
CA GLU A 602 -18.92 12.25 19.00
C GLU A 602 -19.60 12.23 20.39
N GLN A 603 -20.81 11.69 20.52
CA GLN A 603 -21.42 11.35 21.80
C GLN A 603 -21.18 9.88 22.13
N ALA A 604 -21.00 9.59 23.41
CA ALA A 604 -20.74 8.24 23.89
C ALA A 604 -21.99 7.65 24.57
N GLU A 605 -22.40 6.46 24.13
CA GLU A 605 -23.39 5.64 24.84
C GLU A 605 -22.69 4.39 25.41
N ARG A 606 -23.02 4.01 26.65
CA ARG A 606 -22.37 2.90 27.37
C ARG A 606 -23.39 1.84 27.74
N HIS A 607 -23.18 0.61 27.31
CA HIS A 607 -23.97 -0.55 27.76
C HIS A 607 -23.08 -1.49 28.57
N ARG A 608 -23.61 -1.99 29.70
CA ARG A 608 -22.92 -2.95 30.58
C ARG A 608 -23.35 -4.36 30.24
N MET A 609 -22.37 -5.22 29.98
CA MET A 609 -22.55 -6.62 29.61
C MET A 609 -22.03 -7.53 30.72
N GLU A 610 -22.67 -8.69 30.87
CA GLU A 610 -22.31 -9.71 31.86
C GLU A 610 -22.38 -11.11 31.26
N PHE A 611 -21.38 -11.94 31.54
CA PHE A 611 -21.43 -13.37 31.20
C PHE A 611 -20.66 -14.23 32.19
N ALA A 612 -21.04 -15.50 32.28
CA ALA A 612 -20.40 -16.47 33.15
C ALA A 612 -19.11 -17.01 32.50
N VAL A 613 -18.02 -16.99 33.28
CA VAL A 613 -16.69 -17.44 32.87
C VAL A 613 -16.33 -18.70 33.65
N ALA A 614 -15.87 -19.74 32.95
CA ALA A 614 -15.36 -20.96 33.54
C ALA A 614 -13.87 -20.81 33.96
N PRO A 615 -13.35 -21.64 34.88
CA PRO A 615 -11.93 -21.62 35.25
C PRO A 615 -11.04 -21.85 34.02
N GLY A 616 -10.06 -20.98 33.81
CA GLY A 616 -9.13 -20.98 32.67
C GLY A 616 -9.63 -20.25 31.41
N CYS A 617 -10.86 -19.72 31.42
CA CYS A 617 -11.53 -19.16 30.24
C CYS A 617 -11.57 -17.63 30.14
N GLY A 618 -11.21 -16.90 31.19
CA GLY A 618 -11.32 -15.44 31.20
C GLY A 618 -9.98 -14.78 31.46
N ASP A 619 -9.46 -14.09 30.45
CA ASP A 619 -8.41 -13.10 30.62
C ASP A 619 -8.96 -11.71 30.27
N ALA A 620 -9.28 -10.93 31.30
CA ALA A 620 -9.86 -9.59 31.15
C ALA A 620 -8.92 -8.61 30.43
N ASP A 621 -7.60 -8.84 30.47
CA ASP A 621 -6.61 -8.01 29.81
C ASP A 621 -6.59 -8.24 28.29
N THR A 622 -7.24 -9.30 27.82
CA THR A 622 -7.38 -9.63 26.39
C THR A 622 -8.66 -9.11 25.76
N LEU A 623 -9.53 -8.44 26.54
CA LEU A 623 -10.77 -7.85 26.04
C LEU A 623 -10.46 -6.79 24.98
N ALA A 624 -10.92 -7.01 23.76
CA ALA A 624 -10.66 -6.12 22.63
C ALA A 624 -11.91 -5.99 21.74
N VAL A 625 -11.98 -4.87 21.01
CA VAL A 625 -12.92 -4.66 19.91
C VAL A 625 -12.15 -4.47 18.62
N ASP A 626 -12.68 -4.97 17.51
CA ASP A 626 -12.07 -4.87 16.17
C ASP A 626 -12.11 -3.43 15.62
N ASP A 627 -13.22 -2.70 15.80
CA ASP A 627 -13.32 -1.27 15.47
C ASP A 627 -13.10 -0.39 16.71
N ARG A 628 -11.83 -0.14 17.02
CA ARG A 628 -11.43 0.75 18.13
C ARG A 628 -11.70 2.24 17.86
N THR A 629 -12.11 2.61 16.64
CA THR A 629 -12.30 4.01 16.28
C THR A 629 -13.65 4.53 16.76
N ASN A 630 -14.68 3.67 16.74
CA ASN A 630 -16.04 3.99 17.17
C ASN A 630 -16.47 3.21 18.42
N TRP A 631 -15.70 2.21 18.85
CA TRP A 631 -16.06 1.36 19.99
C TRP A 631 -14.91 1.24 20.99
N LYS A 632 -15.25 1.12 22.27
CA LYS A 632 -14.32 0.80 23.35
C LYS A 632 -14.93 -0.30 24.22
N ALA A 633 -14.14 -1.29 24.61
CA ALA A 633 -14.54 -2.30 25.59
C ALA A 633 -13.60 -2.21 26.79
N GLU A 634 -14.17 -2.08 27.99
CA GLU A 634 -13.41 -1.98 29.24
C GLU A 634 -13.96 -3.01 30.23
N SER A 635 -13.08 -3.82 30.81
CA SER A 635 -13.47 -4.72 31.89
C SER A 635 -13.83 -3.89 33.12
N ALA A 636 -15.02 -4.12 33.68
CA ALA A 636 -15.47 -3.47 34.91
C ALA A 636 -15.11 -4.32 36.13
N SER A 637 -15.33 -5.63 36.04
CA SER A 637 -14.90 -6.60 37.05
C SER A 637 -14.95 -8.00 36.48
N CYS A 638 -13.83 -8.72 36.45
CA CYS A 638 -13.78 -10.11 36.02
C CYS A 638 -13.01 -10.97 37.04
N PRO A 639 -13.45 -12.21 37.29
CA PRO A 639 -12.78 -13.13 38.20
C PRO A 639 -11.37 -13.46 37.69
N ALA A 640 -10.46 -13.81 38.61
CA ALA A 640 -9.09 -14.23 38.24
C ALA A 640 -9.13 -15.50 37.37
N ALA A 641 -8.12 -15.67 36.52
CA ALA A 641 -8.06 -16.67 35.45
C ALA A 641 -8.43 -18.11 35.89
N ASP A 642 -8.20 -18.49 37.15
CA ASP A 642 -8.46 -19.85 37.66
C ASP A 642 -9.76 -20.00 38.45
N THR A 643 -10.62 -18.98 38.48
CA THR A 643 -11.87 -18.98 39.26
C THR A 643 -13.10 -18.85 38.38
N SER A 644 -14.14 -19.62 38.68
CA SER A 644 -15.45 -19.45 38.04
C SER A 644 -16.15 -18.22 38.60
N GLY A 645 -16.72 -17.37 37.75
CA GLY A 645 -17.47 -16.19 38.19
C GLY A 645 -18.13 -15.45 37.03
N THR A 646 -18.77 -14.33 37.33
CA THR A 646 -19.40 -13.47 36.32
C THR A 646 -18.42 -12.36 35.96
N CYS A 647 -18.09 -12.25 34.68
CA CYS A 647 -17.27 -11.15 34.16
C CYS A 647 -18.21 -10.07 33.63
N THR A 648 -18.01 -8.86 34.13
CA THR A 648 -18.76 -7.66 33.77
C THR A 648 -17.83 -6.72 33.02
N PHE A 649 -18.29 -6.24 31.86
CA PHE A 649 -17.55 -5.28 31.04
C PHE A 649 -18.48 -4.25 30.44
N ASP A 650 -17.97 -3.05 30.20
CA ASP A 650 -18.70 -1.96 29.57
C ASP A 650 -18.25 -1.83 28.12
N VAL A 651 -19.22 -1.78 27.21
CA VAL A 651 -18.99 -1.41 25.81
C VAL A 651 -19.48 0.03 25.62
N VAL A 652 -18.60 0.88 25.10
CA VAL A 652 -18.87 2.28 24.81
C VAL A 652 -18.90 2.46 23.29
N PHE A 653 -20.00 3.00 22.78
CA PHE A 653 -20.18 3.36 21.38
C PHE A 653 -20.08 4.87 21.22
N THR A 654 -19.13 5.33 20.40
CA THR A 654 -18.91 6.73 20.06
C THR A 654 -18.77 6.87 18.53
N PRO A 655 -19.87 7.01 17.78
CA PRO A 655 -19.79 7.12 16.32
C PRO A 655 -19.09 8.41 15.91
N ARG A 656 -18.11 8.34 15.00
CA ARG A 656 -17.40 9.54 14.52
C ARG A 656 -18.05 10.23 13.32
N THR A 657 -18.88 9.51 12.58
CA THR A 657 -19.48 10.01 11.34
C THR A 657 -21.00 9.92 11.41
N PRO A 658 -21.71 11.06 11.29
CA PRO A 658 -23.16 11.06 11.25
C PRO A 658 -23.71 10.18 10.13
N GLY A 659 -24.85 9.56 10.38
CA GLY A 659 -25.63 8.94 9.32
C GLY A 659 -25.17 7.56 8.84
N LEU A 660 -24.31 6.91 9.61
CA LEU A 660 -23.82 5.56 9.35
C LEU A 660 -24.44 4.53 10.29
N THR A 661 -24.45 3.29 9.82
CA THR A 661 -24.64 2.11 10.68
C THR A 661 -23.27 1.50 10.96
N TYR A 662 -23.02 1.21 12.23
CA TYR A 662 -21.78 0.69 12.75
C TYR A 662 -22.01 -0.75 13.23
N SER A 663 -21.02 -1.60 13.01
CA SER A 663 -20.98 -2.94 13.58
C SER A 663 -19.56 -3.32 13.93
N ALA A 664 -19.37 -3.91 15.11
CA ALA A 664 -18.09 -4.35 15.59
C ALA A 664 -18.21 -5.70 16.31
N ARG A 665 -17.08 -6.35 16.52
CA ARG A 665 -16.94 -7.59 17.27
C ARG A 665 -16.04 -7.34 18.48
N VAL A 666 -16.58 -7.63 19.66
CA VAL A 666 -15.85 -7.66 20.91
C VAL A 666 -15.42 -9.10 21.17
N THR A 667 -14.14 -9.31 21.48
CA THR A 667 -13.54 -10.62 21.72
C THR A 667 -12.78 -10.65 23.04
N MET A 668 -12.81 -11.78 23.72
CA MET A 668 -11.95 -12.09 24.85
C MET A 668 -11.26 -13.43 24.59
N LEU A 669 -10.00 -13.55 25.00
CA LEU A 669 -9.19 -14.75 24.84
C LEU A 669 -9.08 -15.52 26.16
N ASP A 670 -8.81 -16.82 26.07
CA ASP A 670 -8.40 -17.65 27.19
C ASP A 670 -6.89 -17.53 27.47
N ALA A 671 -6.43 -18.17 28.55
CA ALA A 671 -5.01 -18.20 28.93
C ALA A 671 -4.09 -18.84 27.87
N SER A 672 -4.65 -19.62 26.94
CA SER A 672 -3.96 -20.24 25.81
C SER A 672 -4.07 -19.41 24.51
N ARG A 673 -4.57 -18.16 24.59
CA ARG A 673 -4.76 -17.22 23.47
C ARG A 673 -5.79 -17.68 22.42
N HIS A 674 -6.73 -18.56 22.77
CA HIS A 674 -7.88 -18.87 21.90
C HIS A 674 -9.09 -18.02 22.27
N GLU A 675 -9.98 -17.75 21.31
CA GLU A 675 -11.21 -17.00 21.56
C GLU A 675 -12.10 -17.73 22.57
N SER A 676 -12.30 -17.11 23.73
CA SER A 676 -13.15 -17.64 24.80
C SER A 676 -14.52 -16.97 24.83
N MET A 677 -14.65 -15.75 24.30
CA MET A 677 -15.92 -15.05 24.15
C MET A 677 -15.94 -14.16 22.92
N THR A 678 -17.10 -14.11 22.26
CA THR A 678 -17.38 -13.20 21.15
C THR A 678 -18.74 -12.53 21.32
N LEU A 679 -18.79 -11.21 21.19
CA LEU A 679 -20.01 -10.40 21.19
C LEU A 679 -20.05 -9.54 19.92
N LYS A 680 -21.14 -9.61 19.18
CA LYS A 680 -21.39 -8.65 18.08
C LYS A 680 -22.10 -7.43 18.63
N VAL A 681 -21.61 -6.24 18.34
CA VAL A 681 -22.26 -4.97 18.69
C VAL A 681 -22.62 -4.21 17.43
N THR A 682 -23.74 -3.51 17.45
CA THR A 682 -24.21 -2.67 16.34
C THR A 682 -24.75 -1.36 16.88
N GLY A 683 -24.68 -0.29 16.09
CA GLY A 683 -25.18 1.03 16.48
C GLY A 683 -25.44 1.89 15.25
N THR A 684 -26.20 2.98 15.40
CA THR A 684 -26.45 3.92 14.30
C THR A 684 -26.16 5.34 14.73
N SER A 685 -25.75 6.19 13.79
CA SER A 685 -25.67 7.62 14.02
C SER A 685 -26.72 8.35 13.17
N PRO A 686 -27.52 9.27 13.73
CA PRO A 686 -28.44 10.10 12.95
C PRO A 686 -27.70 10.90 11.86
N GLN A 687 -28.35 11.10 10.71
CA GLN A 687 -27.89 12.08 9.72
C GLN A 687 -28.07 13.50 10.28
N VAL A 688 -27.14 14.39 9.98
CA VAL A 688 -27.23 15.83 10.27
C VAL A 688 -27.16 16.63 8.97
N PRO A 689 -27.73 17.85 8.88
CA PRO A 689 -27.65 18.66 7.68
C PRO A 689 -26.19 18.86 7.22
N PRO A 690 -25.92 18.95 5.91
CA PRO A 690 -24.57 19.17 5.41
C PRO A 690 -24.04 20.55 5.82
N GLY A 691 -22.72 20.71 5.79
CA GLY A 691 -22.09 22.02 5.86
C GLY A 691 -22.23 22.78 4.54
N ALA A 692 -22.09 24.10 4.59
CA ALA A 692 -22.10 24.93 3.38
C ALA A 692 -20.92 24.57 2.46
N PRO A 693 -21.12 24.54 1.12
CA PRO A 693 -20.02 24.36 0.17
C PRO A 693 -18.92 25.42 0.35
N THR A 694 -17.65 25.02 0.33
CA THR A 694 -16.52 25.98 0.39
C THR A 694 -16.21 26.53 -1.00
N GLU A 695 -15.40 27.60 -1.10
CA GLU A 695 -14.78 28.06 -2.37
C GLU A 695 -15.75 28.16 -3.56
N VAL A 696 -16.94 28.73 -3.32
CA VAL A 696 -17.90 28.96 -4.40
C VAL A 696 -17.39 30.08 -5.29
N ASP A 697 -17.30 29.83 -6.60
CA ASP A 697 -16.84 30.80 -7.59
C ASP A 697 -17.65 30.70 -8.89
N ALA A 698 -17.66 31.78 -9.67
CA ALA A 698 -18.36 31.86 -10.94
C ALA A 698 -17.55 32.62 -12.00
N TYR A 699 -17.52 32.10 -13.22
CA TYR A 699 -16.78 32.69 -14.34
C TYR A 699 -17.60 32.65 -15.63
N GLY A 700 -17.45 33.67 -16.48
CA GLY A 700 -17.99 33.63 -17.83
C GLY A 700 -17.29 32.52 -18.63
N ASP A 701 -18.04 31.51 -19.06
CA ASP A 701 -17.53 30.32 -19.74
C ASP A 701 -17.52 30.53 -21.26
N GLU A 702 -18.67 30.97 -21.80
CA GLU A 702 -18.85 31.34 -23.20
C GLU A 702 -19.67 32.63 -23.32
N THR A 703 -20.05 33.04 -24.54
CA THR A 703 -20.92 34.19 -24.76
C THR A 703 -22.35 34.00 -24.23
N THR A 704 -22.76 32.78 -23.87
CA THR A 704 -24.13 32.49 -23.42
C THR A 704 -24.22 31.63 -22.15
N SER A 705 -23.10 31.46 -21.44
CA SER A 705 -23.05 30.62 -20.23
C SER A 705 -22.09 31.16 -19.16
N VAL A 706 -22.46 30.89 -17.91
CA VAL A 706 -21.61 31.09 -16.73
C VAL A 706 -21.31 29.73 -16.12
N PHE A 707 -20.03 29.47 -15.86
CA PHE A 707 -19.57 28.30 -15.15
C PHE A 707 -19.47 28.60 -13.66
N ILE A 708 -20.14 27.80 -12.84
CA ILE A 708 -20.11 27.86 -11.38
C ILE A 708 -19.32 26.66 -10.87
N SER A 709 -18.43 26.88 -9.90
CA SER A 709 -17.71 25.83 -9.17
C SER A 709 -17.85 26.02 -7.67
N TRP A 710 -17.75 24.93 -6.92
CA TRP A 710 -17.67 24.96 -5.45
C TRP A 710 -16.69 23.90 -4.95
N GLY A 711 -16.11 24.13 -3.79
CA GLY A 711 -15.17 23.24 -3.12
C GLY A 711 -15.84 22.12 -2.31
N TYR A 712 -15.19 21.74 -1.22
CA TYR A 712 -15.62 20.65 -0.35
C TYR A 712 -16.96 20.94 0.33
N VAL A 713 -17.78 19.90 0.49
CA VAL A 713 -19.07 19.96 1.17
C VAL A 713 -19.05 19.00 2.38
N PRO A 714 -19.02 19.50 3.62
CA PRO A 714 -19.12 18.66 4.81
C PRO A 714 -20.49 17.97 4.91
N GLY A 715 -20.56 16.79 5.54
CA GLY A 715 -21.86 16.22 5.98
C GLY A 715 -22.69 15.48 4.92
N ARG A 716 -22.04 14.73 4.01
CA ARG A 716 -22.66 13.76 3.08
C ARG A 716 -23.93 14.29 2.37
N PRO A 717 -23.80 15.31 1.51
CA PRO A 717 -24.92 15.77 0.69
C PRO A 717 -25.46 14.64 -0.20
N THR A 718 -26.74 14.69 -0.52
CA THR A 718 -27.36 13.91 -1.60
C THR A 718 -27.50 14.76 -2.88
N GLU A 719 -27.72 16.06 -2.72
CA GLU A 719 -27.89 17.02 -3.81
C GLU A 719 -27.15 18.33 -3.50
N ILE A 720 -26.81 19.07 -4.55
CA ILE A 720 -26.36 20.46 -4.47
C ILE A 720 -27.36 21.34 -5.20
N GLU A 721 -27.78 22.42 -4.56
CA GLU A 721 -28.69 23.42 -5.10
C GLU A 721 -27.93 24.70 -5.45
N ILE A 722 -28.06 25.14 -6.70
CA ILE A 722 -27.45 26.36 -7.24
C ILE A 722 -28.57 27.35 -7.52
N SER A 723 -28.44 28.59 -7.03
CA SER A 723 -29.46 29.63 -7.14
C SER A 723 -28.86 30.93 -7.67
N ASN A 724 -29.56 31.59 -8.59
CA ASN A 724 -29.21 32.95 -9.04
C ASN A 724 -29.98 34.06 -8.28
N GLY A 725 -30.65 33.70 -7.17
CA GLY A 725 -31.51 34.60 -6.41
C GLY A 725 -32.98 34.63 -6.86
N GLU A 726 -33.28 34.20 -8.10
CA GLU A 726 -34.65 34.13 -8.63
C GLU A 726 -35.11 32.69 -8.90
N THR A 727 -34.23 31.88 -9.48
CA THR A 727 -34.46 30.48 -9.87
C THR A 727 -33.37 29.59 -9.27
N SER A 728 -33.64 28.29 -9.18
CA SER A 728 -32.68 27.33 -8.63
C SER A 728 -32.72 26.01 -9.37
N THR A 729 -31.55 25.39 -9.51
CA THR A 729 -31.36 24.08 -10.13
C THR A 729 -30.64 23.19 -9.15
N ARG A 730 -30.92 21.88 -9.20
CA ARG A 730 -30.25 20.89 -8.37
C ARG A 730 -29.44 19.90 -9.20
N VAL A 731 -28.32 19.49 -8.64
CA VAL A 731 -27.40 18.52 -9.23
C VAL A 731 -27.00 17.48 -8.19
N ALA A 732 -26.48 16.33 -8.63
CA ALA A 732 -26.03 15.28 -7.73
C ALA A 732 -24.85 15.74 -6.85
N ALA A 733 -24.81 15.31 -5.59
CA ALA A 733 -23.78 15.63 -4.60
C ALA A 733 -22.32 15.29 -4.98
N GLY A 734 -22.11 14.41 -5.98
CA GLY A 734 -20.78 14.09 -6.49
C GLY A 734 -20.23 15.08 -7.51
N LEU A 735 -21.05 16.05 -7.94
CA LEU A 735 -20.62 17.14 -8.81
C LEU A 735 -20.20 18.32 -7.95
N ASN A 736 -19.27 19.12 -8.48
CA ASN A 736 -18.94 20.39 -7.87
C ASN A 736 -18.82 21.56 -8.85
N THR A 737 -19.30 21.33 -10.07
CA THR A 737 -19.37 22.33 -11.11
C THR A 737 -20.73 22.28 -11.76
N TYR A 738 -21.18 23.42 -12.27
CA TYR A 738 -22.40 23.54 -13.02
C TYR A 738 -22.27 24.67 -14.04
N THR A 739 -22.62 24.40 -15.30
CA THR A 739 -22.69 25.43 -16.34
C THR A 739 -24.12 25.94 -16.45
N TRP A 740 -24.34 27.19 -16.06
CA TRP A 740 -25.60 27.90 -16.23
C TRP A 740 -25.67 28.47 -17.65
N ARG A 741 -26.62 27.97 -18.46
CA ARG A 741 -26.73 28.27 -19.89
C ARG A 741 -27.95 29.14 -20.21
N GLY A 742 -28.03 29.61 -21.45
CA GLY A 742 -29.19 30.34 -21.98
C GLY A 742 -29.16 31.84 -21.70
N LEU A 743 -27.97 32.39 -21.49
CA LEU A 743 -27.76 33.81 -21.22
C LEU A 743 -27.47 34.59 -22.51
N GLN A 744 -27.71 35.90 -22.50
CA GLN A 744 -27.30 36.77 -23.60
C GLN A 744 -25.81 37.16 -23.45
N PRO A 745 -25.09 37.46 -24.54
CA PRO A 745 -23.73 37.99 -24.47
C PRO A 745 -23.63 39.25 -23.61
N GLY A 746 -22.59 39.33 -22.78
CA GLY A 746 -22.39 40.44 -21.82
C GLY A 746 -23.34 40.45 -20.59
N THR A 747 -24.08 39.38 -20.31
CA THR A 747 -24.96 39.29 -19.14
C THR A 747 -24.17 39.14 -17.84
N HIS A 748 -24.39 40.04 -16.88
CA HIS A 748 -23.89 39.94 -15.50
C HIS A 748 -24.91 39.21 -14.61
N MET A 749 -24.47 38.19 -13.87
CA MET A 749 -25.35 37.42 -12.98
C MET A 749 -24.58 36.88 -11.76
N CYS A 750 -25.29 36.75 -10.63
CA CYS A 750 -24.74 36.30 -9.37
C CYS A 750 -25.34 34.96 -8.92
N PHE A 751 -24.56 34.15 -8.21
CA PHE A 751 -24.89 32.79 -7.80
C PHE A 751 -24.55 32.52 -6.34
N ARG A 752 -25.32 31.63 -5.73
CA ARG A 752 -25.03 31.00 -4.45
C ARG A 752 -25.33 29.51 -4.52
N VAL A 753 -24.61 28.73 -3.72
CA VAL A 753 -24.68 27.26 -3.74
C VAL A 753 -24.91 26.74 -2.32
N ARG A 754 -25.76 25.73 -2.16
CA ARG A 754 -25.93 25.02 -0.88
C ARG A 754 -26.08 23.53 -1.09
N ALA A 755 -25.74 22.78 -0.07
CA ALA A 755 -25.82 21.34 -0.04
C ALA A 755 -27.13 20.87 0.62
N VAL A 756 -27.66 19.72 0.22
CA VAL A 756 -28.90 19.17 0.78
C VAL A 756 -28.73 17.68 1.02
N ASN A 757 -29.18 17.21 2.18
CA ASN A 757 -29.40 15.78 2.45
C ASN A 757 -30.77 15.54 3.10
N SER A 758 -31.05 14.31 3.52
CA SER A 758 -32.32 13.94 4.15
C SER A 758 -32.60 14.64 5.49
N ALA A 759 -31.57 15.15 6.17
CA ALA A 759 -31.70 15.91 7.42
C ALA A 759 -31.97 17.41 7.18
N GLY A 760 -31.68 17.93 5.99
CA GLY A 760 -32.01 19.30 5.59
C GLY A 760 -30.94 19.94 4.68
N PRO A 761 -31.18 21.20 4.27
CA PRO A 761 -30.19 21.98 3.53
C PRO A 761 -29.12 22.58 4.47
N SER A 762 -27.92 22.81 3.93
CA SER A 762 -26.90 23.65 4.52
C SER A 762 -27.25 25.14 4.39
N ASP A 763 -26.47 26.00 5.03
CA ASP A 763 -26.42 27.41 4.71
C ASP A 763 -25.98 27.63 3.24
N TRP A 764 -26.35 28.78 2.69
CA TRP A 764 -25.89 29.22 1.37
C TRP A 764 -24.44 29.68 1.43
N ALA A 765 -23.66 29.29 0.44
CA ALA A 765 -22.32 29.79 0.21
C ALA A 765 -22.28 30.69 -1.05
N PRO A 766 -21.44 31.76 -1.06
CA PRO A 766 -20.48 32.16 -0.02
C PRO A 766 -21.11 32.59 1.31
N LEU A 767 -20.47 32.22 2.44
CA LEU A 767 -20.94 32.60 3.77
C LEU A 767 -20.63 34.06 4.10
N ASP A 768 -19.59 34.62 3.49
CA ASP A 768 -19.19 36.02 3.68
C ASP A 768 -19.91 36.95 2.67
N PRO A 769 -20.22 38.21 3.05
CA PRO A 769 -20.73 39.21 2.13
C PRO A 769 -19.82 39.35 0.90
N PRO A 770 -20.37 39.42 -0.33
CA PRO A 770 -21.77 39.71 -0.67
C PRO A 770 -22.73 38.50 -0.71
N HIS A 771 -22.37 37.34 -0.13
CA HIS A 771 -23.15 36.09 -0.08
C HIS A 771 -23.53 35.49 -1.44
N MET A 772 -22.94 36.02 -2.52
CA MET A 772 -23.08 35.53 -3.88
C MET A 772 -21.78 35.79 -4.65
N VAL A 773 -21.47 34.93 -5.61
CA VAL A 773 -20.39 35.14 -6.58
C VAL A 773 -20.97 35.55 -7.92
N CYS A 774 -20.39 36.57 -8.54
CA CYS A 774 -20.93 37.16 -9.76
C CYS A 774 -19.96 37.02 -10.93
N ALA A 775 -20.51 36.78 -12.12
CA ALA A 775 -19.76 36.69 -13.36
C ALA A 775 -20.51 37.35 -14.51
N THR A 776 -19.75 37.76 -15.53
CA THR A 776 -20.29 38.31 -16.77
C THR A 776 -19.91 37.39 -17.93
N THR A 777 -20.89 36.95 -18.73
CA THR A 777 -20.63 36.19 -19.97
C THR A 777 -19.81 37.02 -20.96
N ALA A 778 -18.99 36.38 -21.79
CA ALA A 778 -18.22 37.09 -22.80
C ALA A 778 -19.11 37.93 -23.73
N ALA A 779 -18.68 39.14 -24.07
CA ALA A 779 -19.32 39.92 -25.13
C ALA A 779 -19.02 39.26 -26.48
N ASN A 780 -19.93 39.42 -27.46
CA ASN A 780 -19.60 39.03 -28.84
C ASN A 780 -18.37 39.84 -29.29
N GLY A 781 -17.26 39.14 -29.54
CA GLY A 781 -16.04 39.75 -30.06
C GLY A 781 -16.34 40.39 -31.41
N GLY A 782 -16.10 41.70 -31.50
CA GLY A 782 -15.89 42.41 -32.77
C GLY A 782 -14.43 42.33 -33.17
#